data_AF-A0A3D1F4R3-F1
#
_entry.id   AF-A0A3D1F4R3-F1
#
_cell.length_a   1.000
_cell.length_b   1.000
_cell.length_c   1.000
_cell.angle_alpha   90.00
_cell.angle_beta   90.00
_cell.angle_gamma   90.00
#
_symmetry.space_group_name_H-M   'P 1'
#
loop_
_entity.id
_entity.type
_entity.pdbx_description
1 polymer ?
#
loop_
_entity_poly.entity_id
_entity_poly.type
_entity_poly.pdbx_seq_one_letter_code
_entity_poly.pdbx_strand_id
1 'polypeptide(L)'
;MAQRTSFICLLGILAIIHSTALANGNLVSNSDFSALGGSGLPILWSYGSGDYSFAYSDTEYPAGKSQSLTATVGSQSSSSQGYVQQQIYNIKPHHQYRLTGWVHATIDDMAFLQFKRLNQGAEINRVSSQRNSGGWTYIEMTFDSLGANQLMVLGRFVRTAGYTNQTAYFADIRLFEDPDALLRLPLTQNGEQADSSIYDHSIQDTNLSWGAGYLSCNGNQEIDALGLPSGNVLSNGVSFGAWVKIQASSTDRYLPLIQWDGILSCGIEVKDEYTRGGIVTVTVQTNQGPVSLLSDQSEQCVTYDQWVYVSVMYKPGVDPSDSTMGEHGLTVWVAGTKSEPEALYIEHQYGSGNIASVQTTDVQILHDGQGNGFVGQVYDLRLAKGYTPVDILTRQWVDGNNDTTRITTVPSYINASTPTDSSYTQSRWLSGEIVCTFESAGIALMYHGDSNDNSTATVRYRIDGGAWIDGMNLIPDRAGKCFRGSVMYLSPDSQVQVECTLHDNDQQTQSHAVILTGQTWSNAVTQGSGKTATAGMTISDQGNQNSWVVYTAPGPLDSGTTADQTLNIVDAAYVVIRDMTILGGKKHGIRVTNSHHIRIENCNISGWGVAGILDANGFYIDPNDNNRLINNQAGIYVESASSQIVIQNNLIHSPRGTSNTWTVGHPAGQQAVMLRRTGGNHVIRDNDMMGNEEHWLNDVIGSIDNSKRRGGPYRDTDIYNNIMAYSADDGIELDGGQINVRMWDNWITRCFVGISTALNRGGPCYIWRNVIDDMGDVEGNSGSALKLGGNKHIYPGLLSLWHNTVIAPNLAMKDGLYDGGGPTPVVSRNNIFAGRVANHTLPLGVADLDYDLAYQDSFLADPVNWEINGFEGAMDFLDLSAGDWHLTTGSVGIDVGIDLGVINADYT
;
A
#
# COMPACT_ATOMS: atom_id res chain seq x y z
N MET A 1 -11.14 45.45 65.72
CA MET A 1 -10.24 44.27 65.74
C MET A 1 -10.84 43.02 65.04
N ALA A 2 -11.71 43.16 64.03
CA ALA A 2 -12.41 42.02 63.40
C ALA A 2 -12.35 42.02 61.85
N GLN A 3 -11.29 42.59 61.27
CA GLN A 3 -11.14 42.71 59.80
C GLN A 3 -9.77 42.26 59.26
N ARG A 4 -8.95 41.60 60.08
CA ARG A 4 -7.64 41.07 59.66
C ARG A 4 -7.56 39.54 59.62
N THR A 5 -8.60 38.84 60.02
CA THR A 5 -8.63 37.36 60.05
C THR A 5 -9.18 36.71 58.79
N SER A 6 -9.94 37.42 57.95
CA SER A 6 -10.58 36.81 56.74
C SER A 6 -9.73 36.89 55.47
N PHE A 7 -8.84 37.88 55.33
CA PHE A 7 -7.97 38.02 54.14
C PHE A 7 -6.78 37.05 54.14
N ILE A 8 -6.30 36.65 55.33
CA ILE A 8 -5.20 35.68 55.46
C ILE A 8 -5.71 34.25 55.17
N CYS A 9 -6.98 33.94 55.48
CA CYS A 9 -7.57 32.65 55.12
C CYS A 9 -7.80 32.49 53.60
N LEU A 10 -8.16 33.55 52.85
CA LEU A 10 -8.40 33.44 51.40
C LEU A 10 -7.10 33.29 50.59
N LEU A 11 -6.03 34.00 50.99
CA LEU A 11 -4.69 33.83 50.43
C LEU A 11 -4.04 32.49 50.85
N GLY A 12 -4.31 32.03 52.07
CA GLY A 12 -3.91 30.69 52.54
C GLY A 12 -4.61 29.57 51.75
N ILE A 13 -5.91 29.71 51.46
CA ILE A 13 -6.67 28.74 50.66
C ILE A 13 -6.21 28.77 49.18
N LEU A 14 -5.96 29.95 48.58
CA LEU A 14 -5.42 30.04 47.21
C LEU A 14 -3.99 29.47 47.08
N ALA A 15 -3.13 29.66 48.09
CA ALA A 15 -1.77 29.14 48.12
C ALA A 15 -1.74 27.63 48.41
N ILE A 16 -2.61 27.12 49.30
CA ILE A 16 -2.74 25.70 49.60
C ILE A 16 -3.31 24.95 48.37
N ILE A 17 -4.26 25.53 47.62
CA ILE A 17 -4.84 24.91 46.41
C ILE A 17 -3.90 25.02 45.19
N HIS A 18 -3.13 26.10 45.02
CA HIS A 18 -2.06 26.14 44.00
C HIS A 18 -0.94 25.13 44.32
N SER A 19 -0.65 24.88 45.61
CA SER A 19 0.37 23.91 46.01
C SER A 19 -0.07 22.45 45.83
N THR A 20 -1.37 22.13 45.93
CA THR A 20 -1.88 20.77 45.69
C THR A 20 -2.07 20.44 44.20
N ALA A 21 -2.36 21.45 43.34
CA ALA A 21 -2.38 21.27 41.88
C ALA A 21 -0.97 21.02 41.32
N LEU A 22 0.04 21.74 41.83
CA LEU A 22 1.46 21.55 41.45
C LEU A 22 2.07 20.24 42.00
N ALA A 23 1.51 19.65 43.06
CA ALA A 23 2.06 18.45 43.67
C ALA A 23 1.91 17.16 42.82
N ASN A 24 1.00 17.14 41.83
CA ASN A 24 0.68 15.94 41.02
C ASN A 24 0.71 16.17 39.49
N GLY A 25 1.18 17.32 39.00
CA GLY A 25 1.27 17.61 37.56
C GLY A 25 -0.06 17.90 36.84
N ASN A 26 -1.18 18.05 37.57
CA ASN A 26 -2.47 18.41 37.00
C ASN A 26 -2.60 19.94 36.87
N LEU A 27 -2.85 20.41 35.65
CA LEU A 27 -3.03 21.81 35.31
C LEU A 27 -4.44 22.33 35.58
N VAL A 28 -5.45 21.46 35.74
CA VAL A 28 -6.80 21.87 36.15
C VAL A 28 -6.88 22.00 37.67
N SER A 29 -7.21 23.19 38.14
CA SER A 29 -7.45 23.49 39.55
C SER A 29 -8.85 23.05 39.99
N ASN A 30 -8.98 22.57 41.23
CA ASN A 30 -10.24 22.04 41.78
C ASN A 30 -10.90 21.00 40.85
N SER A 31 -10.08 20.10 40.30
CA SER A 31 -10.48 19.09 39.30
C SER A 31 -11.54 18.11 39.80
N ASP A 32 -11.54 17.83 41.10
CA ASP A 32 -12.47 16.92 41.75
C ASP A 32 -13.75 17.61 42.25
N PHE A 33 -13.90 18.93 42.03
CA PHE A 33 -15.03 19.74 42.46
C PHE A 33 -15.29 19.80 43.98
N SER A 34 -14.30 19.46 44.81
CA SER A 34 -14.45 19.41 46.28
C SER A 34 -14.48 20.78 46.96
N ALA A 35 -13.79 21.78 46.41
CA ALA A 35 -13.73 23.10 47.03
C ALA A 35 -14.94 23.97 46.63
N LEU A 36 -15.81 24.29 47.59
CA LEU A 36 -17.05 25.03 47.37
C LEU A 36 -16.95 26.51 47.80
N GLY A 37 -17.66 27.38 47.07
CA GLY A 37 -17.78 28.81 47.35
C GLY A 37 -19.02 29.15 48.18
N GLY A 38 -19.22 30.45 48.45
CA GLY A 38 -20.39 30.93 49.21
C GLY A 38 -21.75 30.65 48.56
N SER A 39 -21.77 30.30 47.27
CA SER A 39 -22.96 29.87 46.53
C SER A 39 -23.22 28.36 46.58
N GLY A 40 -22.35 27.57 47.23
CA GLY A 40 -22.41 26.11 47.23
C GLY A 40 -21.91 25.45 45.93
N LEU A 41 -21.39 26.23 44.97
CA LEU A 41 -20.78 25.71 43.74
C LEU A 41 -19.27 25.56 43.87
N PRO A 42 -18.64 24.64 43.10
CA PRO A 42 -17.19 24.53 43.04
C PRO A 42 -16.51 25.84 42.63
N ILE A 43 -15.50 26.29 43.39
CA ILE A 43 -14.70 27.48 43.05
C ILE A 43 -13.68 27.17 41.95
N LEU A 44 -13.09 28.22 41.35
CA LEU A 44 -12.10 28.15 40.27
C LEU A 44 -12.62 27.62 38.92
N TRP A 45 -13.92 27.39 38.80
CA TRP A 45 -14.59 27.09 37.54
C TRP A 45 -15.48 28.26 37.10
N SER A 46 -15.58 28.46 35.79
CA SER A 46 -16.50 29.41 35.17
C SER A 46 -17.72 28.67 34.62
N TYR A 47 -18.90 29.17 34.96
CA TYR A 47 -20.18 28.55 34.60
C TYR A 47 -20.86 29.38 33.51
N GLY A 48 -21.36 28.72 32.47
CA GLY A 48 -22.15 29.39 31.45
C GLY A 48 -23.50 29.88 32.02
N SER A 49 -24.14 30.82 31.31
CA SER A 49 -25.46 31.34 31.66
C SER A 49 -26.51 30.91 30.61
N GLY A 50 -27.71 30.55 31.05
CA GLY A 50 -28.83 30.19 30.19
C GLY A 50 -29.98 29.61 31.00
N ASP A 51 -30.94 28.97 30.34
CA ASP A 51 -31.98 28.19 31.02
C ASP A 51 -31.43 26.82 31.41
N TYR A 52 -30.55 26.82 32.41
CA TYR A 52 -29.96 25.67 33.08
C TYR A 52 -29.33 26.11 34.40
N SER A 53 -29.17 25.18 35.35
CA SER A 53 -28.57 25.43 36.67
C SER A 53 -27.44 24.44 36.94
N PHE A 54 -26.52 24.84 37.82
CA PHE A 54 -25.45 23.96 38.32
C PHE A 54 -25.68 23.66 39.79
N ALA A 55 -25.24 22.48 40.24
CA ALA A 55 -25.18 22.14 41.65
C ALA A 55 -24.01 21.18 41.93
N TYR A 56 -23.47 21.24 43.14
CA TYR A 56 -22.59 20.19 43.66
C TYR A 56 -23.42 18.95 44.01
N SER A 57 -22.90 17.75 43.75
CA SER A 57 -23.51 16.49 44.17
C SER A 57 -22.50 15.60 44.88
N ASP A 58 -22.88 15.10 46.05
CA ASP A 58 -22.22 14.05 46.83
C ASP A 58 -23.08 12.77 46.88
N THR A 59 -23.99 12.61 45.93
CA THR A 59 -24.92 11.48 45.85
C THR A 59 -24.85 10.73 44.52
N GLU A 60 -24.43 11.39 43.44
CA GLU A 60 -24.25 10.80 42.11
C GLU A 60 -22.83 11.09 41.61
N TYR A 61 -21.97 10.06 41.59
CA TYR A 61 -20.56 10.16 41.21
C TYR A 61 -20.04 8.79 40.74
N PRO A 62 -18.99 8.75 39.89
CA PRO A 62 -18.43 7.49 39.39
C PRO A 62 -17.69 6.71 40.49
N ALA A 63 -17.55 5.39 40.29
CA ALA A 63 -16.83 4.53 41.21
C ALA A 63 -15.41 5.05 41.49
N GLY A 64 -15.02 5.10 42.77
CA GLY A 64 -13.73 5.61 43.21
C GLY A 64 -13.63 7.14 43.31
N LYS A 65 -14.73 7.88 43.11
CA LYS A 65 -14.87 9.30 43.45
C LYS A 65 -15.87 9.49 44.59
N SER A 66 -15.99 10.72 45.08
CA SER A 66 -16.87 11.07 46.20
C SER A 66 -17.83 12.21 45.90
N GLN A 67 -17.67 12.87 44.75
CA GLN A 67 -18.51 13.98 44.34
C GLN A 67 -18.49 14.19 42.82
N SER A 68 -19.46 14.96 42.33
CA SER A 68 -19.54 15.46 40.96
C SER A 68 -20.15 16.87 40.92
N LEU A 69 -20.04 17.51 39.75
CA LEU A 69 -20.76 18.73 39.40
C LEU A 69 -21.90 18.38 38.46
N THR A 70 -23.11 18.82 38.79
CA THR A 70 -24.30 18.65 37.95
C THR A 70 -24.63 19.91 37.16
N ALA A 71 -25.22 19.72 35.99
CA ALA A 71 -25.79 20.74 35.14
C ALA A 71 -27.17 20.31 34.65
N THR A 72 -28.24 20.90 35.19
CA THR A 72 -29.62 20.57 34.84
C THR A 72 -30.16 21.56 33.83
N VAL A 73 -30.59 21.07 32.66
CA VAL A 73 -31.20 21.90 31.62
C VAL A 73 -32.61 22.28 32.02
N GLY A 74 -32.98 23.55 31.85
CA GLY A 74 -34.34 24.04 32.11
C GLY A 74 -35.34 23.63 31.02
N SER A 75 -36.42 24.40 30.94
CA SER A 75 -37.56 24.15 30.05
C SER A 75 -37.39 24.67 28.63
N GLN A 76 -36.42 25.57 28.39
CA GLN A 76 -36.18 26.24 27.13
C GLN A 76 -34.99 25.63 26.41
N SER A 77 -35.28 25.06 25.24
CA SER A 77 -34.26 24.51 24.37
C SER A 77 -33.45 25.61 23.67
N SER A 78 -32.17 25.33 23.40
CA SER A 78 -31.27 26.17 22.59
C SER A 78 -30.35 25.29 21.76
N SER A 79 -29.97 25.77 20.56
CA SER A 79 -28.91 25.16 19.75
C SER A 79 -27.51 25.39 20.34
N SER A 80 -27.35 26.39 21.21
CA SER A 80 -26.10 26.65 21.94
C SER A 80 -25.90 25.63 23.05
N GLN A 81 -24.71 25.04 23.16
CA GLN A 81 -24.37 24.11 24.24
C GLN A 81 -24.13 24.85 25.57
N GLY A 82 -24.51 24.22 26.68
CA GLY A 82 -24.13 24.67 28.01
C GLY A 82 -22.68 24.30 28.32
N TYR A 83 -22.08 24.96 29.33
CA TYR A 83 -20.71 24.66 29.74
C TYR A 83 -20.38 25.00 31.18
N VAL A 84 -19.44 24.23 31.71
CA VAL A 84 -18.54 24.61 32.79
C VAL A 84 -17.12 24.58 32.25
N GLN A 85 -16.28 25.58 32.55
CA GLN A 85 -14.96 25.70 31.94
C GLN A 85 -13.89 26.24 32.88
N GLN A 86 -12.64 25.91 32.58
CA GLN A 86 -11.45 26.52 33.18
C GLN A 86 -10.42 26.81 32.08
N GLN A 87 -9.84 28.01 32.10
CA GLN A 87 -8.79 28.40 31.17
C GLN A 87 -7.42 28.25 31.83
N ILE A 88 -6.53 27.56 31.13
CA ILE A 88 -5.17 27.25 31.51
C ILE A 88 -4.24 28.16 30.70
N TYR A 89 -3.38 28.89 31.40
CA TYR A 89 -2.45 29.85 30.82
C TYR A 89 -1.03 29.29 30.83
N ASN A 90 -0.18 29.82 29.94
CA ASN A 90 1.24 29.48 29.85
C ASN A 90 1.50 27.99 29.56
N ILE A 91 0.63 27.37 28.76
CA ILE A 91 0.89 26.03 28.25
C ILE A 91 2.04 26.09 27.22
N LYS A 92 2.82 25.01 27.14
CA LYS A 92 3.91 24.89 26.18
C LYS A 92 3.30 24.74 24.78
N PRO A 93 3.65 25.57 23.80
CA PRO A 93 3.26 25.34 22.41
C PRO A 93 3.94 24.08 21.89
N HIS A 94 3.29 23.39 20.95
CA HIS A 94 3.75 22.13 20.35
C HIS A 94 4.13 21.07 21.39
N HIS A 95 3.29 20.96 22.41
CA HIS A 95 3.49 20.06 23.53
C HIS A 95 2.24 19.22 23.74
N GLN A 96 2.44 17.98 24.15
CA GLN A 96 1.38 17.01 24.31
C GLN A 96 0.74 17.12 25.68
N TYR A 97 -0.58 17.03 25.67
CA TYR A 97 -1.44 17.17 26.83
C TYR A 97 -2.46 16.05 26.84
N ARG A 98 -2.81 15.59 28.04
CA ARG A 98 -3.85 14.59 28.24
C ARG A 98 -4.97 15.17 29.11
N LEU A 99 -6.17 15.28 28.53
CA LEU A 99 -7.40 15.69 29.21
C LEU A 99 -8.20 14.44 29.57
N THR A 100 -8.44 14.25 30.87
CA THR A 100 -9.24 13.14 31.39
C THR A 100 -10.41 13.63 32.22
N GLY A 101 -11.48 12.85 32.32
CA GLY A 101 -12.55 13.09 33.29
C GLY A 101 -13.72 12.15 33.08
N TRP A 102 -14.66 12.15 34.02
CA TRP A 102 -15.87 11.33 33.94
C TRP A 102 -17.05 12.19 33.52
N VAL A 103 -17.86 11.68 32.60
CA VAL A 103 -19.13 12.29 32.18
C VAL A 103 -20.27 11.30 32.34
N HIS A 104 -21.42 11.78 32.76
CA HIS A 104 -22.67 11.03 32.80
C HIS A 104 -23.83 11.98 32.49
N ALA A 105 -24.97 11.47 32.05
CA ALA A 105 -26.20 12.22 32.01
C ALA A 105 -27.41 11.30 32.15
N THR A 106 -28.55 11.87 32.53
CA THR A 106 -29.83 11.15 32.66
C THR A 106 -30.36 10.61 31.32
N ILE A 107 -29.79 11.06 30.21
CA ILE A 107 -30.03 10.55 28.85
C ILE A 107 -28.71 10.46 28.09
N ASP A 108 -28.62 9.51 27.17
CA ASP A 108 -27.45 9.33 26.30
C ASP A 108 -27.24 10.53 25.37
N ASP A 109 -26.01 10.65 24.86
CA ASP A 109 -25.60 11.67 23.90
C ASP A 109 -25.70 13.13 24.39
N MET A 110 -25.79 13.36 25.70
CA MET A 110 -25.97 14.69 26.28
C MET A 110 -24.66 15.37 26.67
N ALA A 111 -23.85 14.72 27.50
CA ALA A 111 -22.67 15.28 28.18
C ALA A 111 -21.35 14.79 27.55
N PHE A 112 -20.34 15.66 27.46
CA PHE A 112 -19.03 15.36 26.90
C PHE A 112 -17.97 16.34 27.40
N LEU A 113 -16.69 16.00 27.24
CA LEU A 113 -15.58 16.93 27.47
C LEU A 113 -15.18 17.61 26.16
N GLN A 114 -14.69 18.84 26.26
CA GLN A 114 -14.16 19.59 25.14
C GLN A 114 -12.94 20.37 25.62
N PHE A 115 -11.99 20.63 24.72
CA PHE A 115 -11.01 21.67 24.93
C PHE A 115 -10.93 22.61 23.73
N LYS A 116 -10.46 23.82 23.97
CA LYS A 116 -10.13 24.80 22.94
C LYS A 116 -8.68 25.20 23.03
N ARG A 117 -8.02 25.27 21.88
CA ARG A 117 -6.68 25.86 21.73
C ARG A 117 -6.84 27.35 21.54
N LEU A 118 -6.11 28.13 22.33
CA LEU A 118 -6.18 29.58 22.34
C LEU A 118 -4.76 30.15 22.13
N ASN A 119 -4.64 31.20 21.31
CA ASN A 119 -3.44 32.03 21.25
C ASN A 119 -3.83 33.46 21.60
N GLN A 120 -3.28 33.97 22.71
CA GLN A 120 -3.61 35.31 23.23
C GLN A 120 -5.13 35.55 23.37
N GLY A 121 -5.88 34.53 23.79
CA GLY A 121 -7.33 34.57 23.97
C GLY A 121 -8.16 34.32 22.71
N ALA A 122 -7.55 34.30 21.51
CA ALA A 122 -8.24 33.95 20.27
C ALA A 122 -8.26 32.44 20.07
N GLU A 123 -9.41 31.89 19.69
CA GLU A 123 -9.58 30.45 19.44
C GLU A 123 -8.93 30.03 18.11
N ILE A 124 -8.02 29.05 18.20
CA ILE A 124 -7.40 28.39 17.04
C ILE A 124 -8.31 27.28 16.54
N ASN A 125 -8.61 26.31 17.43
CA ASN A 125 -9.52 25.22 17.15
C ASN A 125 -10.11 24.66 18.46
N ARG A 126 -11.06 23.73 18.31
CA ARG A 126 -11.69 23.01 19.42
C ARG A 126 -11.80 21.53 19.09
N VAL A 127 -11.73 20.68 20.10
CA VAL A 127 -11.89 19.23 19.98
C VAL A 127 -12.82 18.74 21.08
N SER A 128 -13.76 17.89 20.71
CA SER A 128 -14.76 17.30 21.61
C SER A 128 -14.54 15.80 21.73
N SER A 129 -14.76 15.27 22.93
CA SER A 129 -14.78 13.83 23.17
C SER A 129 -16.06 13.19 22.62
N GLN A 130 -16.08 11.86 22.64
CA GLN A 130 -17.34 11.11 22.64
C GLN A 130 -18.28 11.58 23.76
N ARG A 131 -19.58 11.38 23.55
CA ARG A 131 -20.63 11.73 24.51
C ARG A 131 -20.86 10.59 25.49
N ASN A 132 -21.57 10.87 26.58
CA ASN A 132 -21.98 9.83 27.53
C ASN A 132 -22.90 8.80 26.83
N SER A 133 -22.71 7.54 27.18
CA SER A 133 -23.55 6.42 26.75
C SER A 133 -23.80 5.51 27.96
N GLY A 134 -25.05 5.44 28.40
CA GLY A 134 -25.47 4.78 29.63
C GLY A 134 -24.98 5.49 30.90
N GLY A 135 -24.34 4.73 31.78
CA GLY A 135 -23.83 5.21 33.07
C GLY A 135 -22.64 6.17 32.95
N TRP A 136 -21.80 6.20 33.99
CA TRP A 136 -20.58 6.99 33.99
C TRP A 136 -19.60 6.53 32.92
N THR A 137 -19.25 7.44 32.00
CA THR A 137 -18.29 7.24 30.92
C THR A 137 -16.99 7.93 31.27
N TYR A 138 -15.87 7.19 31.29
CA TYR A 138 -14.55 7.79 31.42
C TYR A 138 -14.07 8.32 30.06
N ILE A 139 -13.61 9.56 30.05
CA ILE A 139 -13.08 10.24 28.87
C ILE A 139 -11.59 10.46 29.08
N GLU A 140 -10.82 10.09 28.07
CA GLU A 140 -9.39 10.38 27.94
C GLU A 140 -9.13 10.89 26.52
N MET A 141 -8.52 12.06 26.40
CA MET A 141 -8.14 12.69 25.13
C MET A 141 -6.68 13.16 25.22
N THR A 142 -5.82 12.62 24.35
CA THR A 142 -4.44 13.08 24.19
C THR A 142 -4.34 13.99 22.98
N PHE A 143 -3.63 15.12 23.10
CA PHE A 143 -3.58 16.14 22.05
C PHE A 143 -2.34 17.04 22.13
N ASP A 144 -1.83 17.45 20.97
CA ASP A 144 -0.79 18.48 20.85
C ASP A 144 -1.39 19.88 21.01
N SER A 145 -0.74 20.79 21.72
CA SER A 145 -1.19 22.17 21.91
C SER A 145 -1.08 23.05 20.65
N LEU A 146 -0.38 22.60 19.60
CA LEU A 146 -0.03 23.36 18.40
C LEU A 146 0.64 24.70 18.78
N GLY A 147 0.45 25.75 17.99
CA GLY A 147 0.92 27.10 18.35
C GLY A 147 0.15 27.76 19.52
N ALA A 148 -0.68 27.03 20.27
CA ALA A 148 -1.45 27.61 21.38
C ALA A 148 -0.56 27.90 22.59
N ASN A 149 -0.79 29.04 23.24
CA ASN A 149 -0.18 29.39 24.53
C ASN A 149 -1.19 29.30 25.69
N GLN A 150 -2.44 28.97 25.38
CA GLN A 150 -3.54 28.83 26.33
C GLN A 150 -4.43 27.65 25.91
N LEU A 151 -4.99 26.96 26.90
CA LEU A 151 -6.04 25.95 26.69
C LEU A 151 -7.27 26.35 27.48
N MET A 152 -8.45 26.04 26.96
CA MET A 152 -9.69 26.12 27.72
C MET A 152 -10.31 24.74 27.79
N VAL A 153 -10.41 24.18 29.00
CA VAL A 153 -10.99 22.86 29.27
C VAL A 153 -12.45 23.03 29.66
N LEU A 154 -13.35 22.23 29.10
CA LEU A 154 -14.80 22.38 29.26
C LEU A 154 -15.50 21.04 29.50
N GLY A 155 -16.42 21.03 30.46
CA GLY A 155 -17.54 20.09 30.49
C GLY A 155 -18.70 20.69 29.69
N ARG A 156 -19.16 20.00 28.65
CA ARG A 156 -20.21 20.46 27.73
C ARG A 156 -21.45 19.58 27.84
N PHE A 157 -22.61 20.18 27.62
CA PHE A 157 -23.89 19.47 27.57
C PHE A 157 -24.85 20.08 26.54
N VAL A 158 -25.65 19.21 25.92
CA VAL A 158 -26.69 19.60 24.95
C VAL A 158 -27.94 20.08 25.66
N ARG A 159 -28.63 21.03 25.04
CA ARG A 159 -29.88 21.61 25.56
C ARG A 159 -30.91 21.86 24.47
N THR A 160 -30.90 21.07 23.39
CA THR A 160 -31.98 21.08 22.38
C THR A 160 -33.24 20.40 22.93
N ALA A 161 -34.35 20.41 22.18
CA ALA A 161 -35.67 20.01 22.69
C ALA A 161 -35.75 18.61 23.31
N GLY A 162 -34.86 17.67 22.96
CA GLY A 162 -34.80 16.32 23.55
C GLY A 162 -34.10 16.23 24.92
N TYR A 163 -33.45 17.32 25.37
CA TYR A 163 -32.61 17.33 26.57
C TYR A 163 -33.12 18.27 27.67
N THR A 164 -34.29 18.89 27.49
CA THR A 164 -34.89 19.75 28.52
C THR A 164 -35.23 18.95 29.77
N ASN A 165 -35.00 19.52 30.95
CA ASN A 165 -35.14 18.87 32.26
C ASN A 165 -34.20 17.66 32.49
N GLN A 166 -33.24 17.41 31.60
CA GLN A 166 -32.21 16.39 31.79
C GLN A 166 -31.00 16.97 32.54
N THR A 167 -30.23 16.10 33.20
CA THR A 167 -29.06 16.51 33.99
C THR A 167 -27.80 15.85 33.47
N ALA A 168 -26.77 16.67 33.21
CA ALA A 168 -25.42 16.23 32.93
C ALA A 168 -24.57 16.27 34.21
N TYR A 169 -23.61 15.36 34.33
CA TYR A 169 -22.72 15.22 35.47
C TYR A 169 -21.27 15.17 34.99
N PHE A 170 -20.40 15.85 35.72
CA PHE A 170 -18.96 15.91 35.47
C PHE A 170 -18.21 15.60 36.76
N ALA A 171 -17.24 14.70 36.70
CA ALA A 171 -16.40 14.40 37.85
C ALA A 171 -14.93 14.27 37.44
N ASP A 172 -14.05 14.80 38.29
CA ASP A 172 -12.60 14.61 38.20
C ASP A 172 -11.99 15.02 36.85
N ILE A 173 -12.30 16.23 36.37
CA ILE A 173 -11.74 16.75 35.11
C ILE A 173 -10.29 17.19 35.35
N ARG A 174 -9.33 16.50 34.73
CA ARG A 174 -7.90 16.74 34.89
C ARG A 174 -7.23 17.01 33.54
N LEU A 175 -6.23 17.86 33.54
CA LEU A 175 -5.35 18.09 32.40
C LEU A 175 -3.93 17.89 32.86
N PHE A 176 -3.18 17.03 32.20
CA PHE A 176 -1.77 16.85 32.47
C PHE A 176 -0.97 17.33 31.27
N GLU A 177 0.20 17.94 31.52
CA GLU A 177 1.29 17.77 30.55
C GLU A 177 1.48 16.26 30.42
N ASP A 178 1.53 15.75 29.20
CA ASP A 178 1.79 14.34 28.97
C ASP A 178 3.29 14.14 28.71
N PRO A 179 4.11 13.86 29.75
CA PRO A 179 5.54 13.61 29.55
C PRO A 179 5.81 12.30 28.79
N ASP A 180 4.81 11.44 28.61
CA ASP A 180 4.90 10.16 27.88
C ASP A 180 4.69 10.34 26.37
N ALA A 181 4.60 11.59 25.88
CA ALA A 181 4.43 11.88 24.47
C ALA A 181 5.70 12.49 23.86
N LEU A 182 6.56 11.55 23.45
CA LEU A 182 7.64 11.63 22.46
C LEU A 182 8.99 12.20 22.92
N LEU A 183 9.92 11.27 23.18
CA LEU A 183 11.36 11.55 23.15
C LEU A 183 11.90 11.36 21.73
N ARG A 184 12.69 12.34 21.27
CA ARG A 184 13.34 12.36 19.96
C ARG A 184 14.84 12.10 20.11
N LEU A 185 15.41 11.31 19.20
CA LEU A 185 16.83 11.05 19.11
C LEU A 185 17.37 11.57 17.77
N PRO A 186 18.07 12.71 17.72
CA PRO A 186 18.65 13.18 16.48
C PRO A 186 19.89 12.35 16.12
N LEU A 187 19.85 11.64 14.99
CA LEU A 187 21.06 11.23 14.29
C LEU A 187 21.44 12.34 13.30
N THR A 188 22.52 13.07 13.54
CA THR A 188 23.11 13.92 12.49
C THR A 188 24.60 13.72 12.43
N GLN A 189 25.13 13.46 11.22
CA GLN A 189 26.47 13.90 10.88
C GLN A 189 26.42 14.63 9.53
N ASN A 190 27.08 15.78 9.51
CA ASN A 190 26.99 16.88 8.56
C ASN A 190 27.58 16.57 7.17
N GLY A 191 27.04 15.58 6.46
CA GLY A 191 27.29 15.39 5.04
C GLY A 191 28.74 15.17 4.59
N GLU A 192 29.69 14.95 5.50
CA GLU A 192 31.03 14.51 5.10
C GLU A 192 31.09 12.98 5.00
N GLN A 193 31.68 12.53 3.90
CA GLN A 193 31.88 11.14 3.51
C GLN A 193 32.63 10.39 4.62
N ALA A 194 31.94 9.50 5.35
CA ALA A 194 32.59 8.54 6.22
C ALA A 194 33.09 7.37 5.37
N ASP A 195 34.40 7.17 5.40
CA ASP A 195 35.10 6.00 4.86
C ASP A 195 34.46 4.70 5.43
N SER A 196 34.00 3.83 4.54
CA SER A 196 33.14 2.68 4.86
C SER A 196 33.88 1.47 5.43
N SER A 197 35.12 1.63 5.90
CA SER A 197 35.94 0.53 6.44
C SER A 197 35.92 0.39 7.97
N ILE A 198 35.02 1.09 8.68
CA ILE A 198 35.00 1.15 10.17
C ILE A 198 33.76 0.51 10.83
N TYR A 199 32.78 0.00 10.07
CA TYR A 199 31.51 -0.50 10.60
C TYR A 199 31.39 -2.04 10.69
N ASP A 200 32.50 -2.77 10.63
CA ASP A 200 32.53 -4.26 10.66
C ASP A 200 32.75 -4.86 12.07
N HIS A 201 32.18 -4.26 13.13
CA HIS A 201 32.28 -4.82 14.49
C HIS A 201 30.96 -4.78 15.27
N SER A 202 30.63 -5.93 15.87
CA SER A 202 29.53 -6.17 16.82
C SER A 202 29.52 -5.16 17.97
N ILE A 203 28.37 -4.55 18.26
CA ILE A 203 28.15 -3.81 19.51
C ILE A 203 27.88 -4.84 20.61
N GLN A 204 28.92 -5.28 21.32
CA GLN A 204 28.79 -6.04 22.57
C GLN A 204 28.92 -5.09 23.76
N ASP A 205 27.88 -4.88 24.58
CA ASP A 205 28.07 -4.79 26.04
C ASP A 205 26.77 -4.92 26.87
N THR A 206 26.94 -5.17 28.17
CA THR A 206 26.23 -6.16 29.01
C THR A 206 25.67 -5.61 30.32
N ASN A 207 25.34 -4.32 30.49
CA ASN A 207 24.71 -3.83 31.73
C ASN A 207 23.75 -2.63 31.52
N LEU A 208 22.42 -2.84 31.70
CA LEU A 208 21.37 -1.85 31.41
C LEU A 208 20.54 -1.47 32.65
N SER A 209 20.11 -0.19 32.73
CA SER A 209 19.12 0.31 33.69
C SER A 209 18.54 1.70 33.17
N TRP A 210 17.24 2.14 33.42
CA TRP A 210 16.49 3.44 33.07
C TRP A 210 16.22 4.69 34.03
N GLY A 211 15.97 5.88 33.45
CA GLY A 211 15.37 7.03 34.15
C GLY A 211 14.58 7.92 33.16
N ALA A 212 13.37 8.34 33.55
CA ALA A 212 12.49 9.27 32.81
C ALA A 212 12.06 8.87 31.38
N GLY A 213 12.05 7.58 31.03
CA GLY A 213 11.14 7.05 30.01
C GLY A 213 11.72 6.53 28.68
N TYR A 214 13.04 6.62 28.40
CA TYR A 214 13.57 6.34 27.04
C TYR A 214 15.08 6.00 26.98
N LEU A 215 15.58 5.43 25.86
CA LEU A 215 16.98 5.00 25.60
C LEU A 215 17.44 5.35 24.15
N SER A 216 18.72 5.74 23.94
CA SER A 216 19.30 6.19 22.64
C SER A 216 20.76 5.81 22.42
N CYS A 217 21.24 5.65 21.18
CA CYS A 217 22.67 5.51 20.87
C CYS A 217 23.15 6.36 19.68
N ASN A 218 24.30 7.01 19.82
CA ASN A 218 25.08 7.61 18.74
C ASN A 218 26.25 6.66 18.42
N GLY A 219 26.47 6.33 17.15
CA GLY A 219 27.48 5.34 16.76
C GLY A 219 28.94 5.76 16.98
N ASN A 220 29.30 6.52 18.03
CA ASN A 220 30.70 6.88 18.33
C ASN A 220 31.07 7.19 19.81
N GLN A 221 30.20 7.12 20.83
CA GLN A 221 30.65 7.14 22.25
C GLN A 221 29.55 6.77 23.27
N GLU A 222 29.96 6.11 24.36
CA GLU A 222 29.19 5.68 25.56
C GLU A 222 27.99 6.57 25.94
N ILE A 223 26.85 5.94 26.26
CA ILE A 223 25.83 6.52 27.14
C ILE A 223 25.71 5.63 28.38
N ASP A 224 26.13 6.19 29.51
CA ASP A 224 26.05 5.66 30.88
C ASP A 224 24.60 5.38 31.33
N ALA A 225 24.43 4.26 32.03
CA ALA A 225 23.16 3.69 32.52
C ALA A 225 22.58 4.36 33.79
N LEU A 226 21.28 4.19 34.04
CA LEU A 226 20.54 4.51 35.29
C LEU A 226 19.14 3.89 35.19
N GLY A 227 18.54 3.11 36.16
CA GLY A 227 17.51 1.97 36.26
C GLY A 227 15.95 1.93 36.07
N LEU A 228 15.39 0.91 35.34
CA LEU A 228 13.93 0.73 35.14
C LEU A 228 13.21 0.40 36.43
N PRO A 229 12.10 1.07 36.76
CA PRO A 229 11.21 0.58 37.79
C PRO A 229 10.59 -0.75 37.34
N SER A 230 10.79 -1.79 38.13
CA SER A 230 9.97 -3.00 38.06
C SER A 230 8.50 -2.64 38.33
N GLY A 231 7.65 -2.67 37.30
CA GLY A 231 6.20 -2.49 37.43
C GLY A 231 5.50 -2.02 36.14
N ASN A 232 4.94 -2.95 35.38
CA ASN A 232 3.93 -2.78 34.31
C ASN A 232 4.02 -1.52 33.42
N VAL A 233 5.20 -1.24 32.84
CA VAL A 233 5.42 -0.06 31.98
C VAL A 233 4.74 -0.20 30.61
N LEU A 234 4.51 -1.41 30.11
CA LEU A 234 3.97 -1.67 28.75
C LEU A 234 2.48 -2.08 28.73
N SER A 235 1.73 -1.87 29.81
CA SER A 235 0.30 -2.24 29.86
C SER A 235 -0.54 -1.59 28.75
N ASN A 236 -0.06 -0.48 28.17
CA ASN A 236 -0.75 0.29 27.13
C ASN A 236 -0.16 0.05 25.73
N GLY A 237 0.77 -0.89 25.58
CA GLY A 237 1.37 -1.28 24.30
C GLY A 237 2.82 -0.89 24.13
N VAL A 238 3.33 -1.08 22.91
CA VAL A 238 4.70 -0.73 22.50
C VAL A 238 4.69 -0.34 21.03
N SER A 239 5.48 0.68 20.68
CA SER A 239 5.67 1.07 19.28
C SER A 239 7.15 1.30 18.97
N PHE A 240 7.57 0.94 17.77
CA PHE A 240 8.93 1.02 17.29
C PHE A 240 8.95 1.66 15.89
N GLY A 241 10.00 2.40 15.57
CA GLY A 241 10.20 2.96 14.23
C GLY A 241 11.68 3.16 13.92
N ALA A 242 12.11 2.85 12.71
CA ALA A 242 13.47 3.10 12.24
C ALA A 242 13.51 3.35 10.73
N TRP A 243 14.39 4.23 10.25
CA TRP A 243 14.79 4.15 8.85
C TRP A 243 15.97 3.21 8.73
N VAL A 244 15.90 2.35 7.74
CA VAL A 244 16.88 1.32 7.50
C VAL A 244 17.20 1.31 6.02
N LYS A 245 18.46 1.03 5.70
CA LYS A 245 18.90 0.74 4.35
C LYS A 245 19.79 -0.49 4.45
N ILE A 246 19.34 -1.57 3.86
CA ILE A 246 20.03 -2.86 3.90
C ILE A 246 20.69 -3.15 2.56
N GLN A 247 21.68 -4.03 2.56
CA GLN A 247 22.33 -4.50 1.33
C GLN A 247 21.82 -5.91 0.99
N ALA A 248 21.86 -6.24 -0.30
CA ALA A 248 21.60 -7.61 -0.73
C ALA A 248 22.62 -8.57 -0.10
N SER A 249 22.18 -9.79 0.22
CA SER A 249 23.02 -10.85 0.80
C SER A 249 22.87 -12.13 -0.02
N SER A 250 23.98 -12.82 -0.30
CA SER A 250 23.98 -14.11 -0.99
C SER A 250 23.61 -15.28 -0.07
N THR A 251 23.30 -15.01 1.20
CA THR A 251 22.91 -16.00 2.21
C THR A 251 21.82 -15.43 3.10
N ASP A 252 20.89 -16.28 3.55
CA ASP A 252 19.90 -15.93 4.56
C ASP A 252 20.57 -15.37 5.83
N ARG A 253 20.10 -14.21 6.29
CA ARG A 253 20.59 -13.53 7.48
C ARG A 253 19.45 -12.79 8.17
N TYR A 254 19.41 -12.88 9.49
CA TYR A 254 18.55 -12.04 10.32
C TYR A 254 19.34 -10.80 10.76
N LEU A 255 18.77 -9.62 10.51
CA LEU A 255 19.32 -8.33 10.92
C LEU A 255 18.50 -7.80 12.10
N PRO A 256 18.96 -7.98 13.35
CA PRO A 256 18.19 -7.56 14.52
C PRO A 256 18.05 -6.04 14.52
N LEU A 257 16.83 -5.52 14.73
CA LEU A 257 16.59 -4.10 14.94
C LEU A 257 16.44 -3.78 16.43
N ILE A 258 15.63 -4.58 17.12
CA ILE A 258 15.44 -4.51 18.57
C ILE A 258 15.10 -5.90 19.11
N GLN A 259 15.70 -6.25 20.25
CA GLN A 259 15.44 -7.45 21.00
C GLN A 259 15.24 -7.07 22.48
N TRP A 260 14.01 -7.16 22.95
CA TRP A 260 13.63 -6.97 24.34
C TRP A 260 13.21 -8.32 24.92
N ASP A 261 14.10 -8.90 25.73
CA ASP A 261 13.97 -10.28 26.16
C ASP A 261 12.65 -10.55 26.88
N GLY A 262 11.90 -11.52 26.35
CA GLY A 262 10.58 -11.91 26.85
C GLY A 262 9.46 -10.90 26.58
N ILE A 263 9.69 -9.84 25.79
CA ILE A 263 8.70 -8.79 25.48
C ILE A 263 8.49 -8.60 23.98
N LEU A 264 9.53 -8.22 23.23
CA LEU A 264 9.43 -7.79 21.84
C LEU A 264 10.71 -8.18 21.10
N SER A 265 10.60 -8.83 19.95
CA SER A 265 11.68 -8.92 18.98
C SER A 265 11.22 -8.29 17.66
N CYS A 266 12.11 -7.55 17.01
CA CYS A 266 11.91 -7.04 15.67
C CYS A 266 13.24 -7.05 14.92
N GLY A 267 13.21 -7.52 13.68
CA GLY A 267 14.38 -7.55 12.82
C GLY A 267 13.99 -7.80 11.38
N ILE A 268 14.99 -7.82 10.52
CA ILE A 268 14.81 -7.98 9.08
C ILE A 268 15.42 -9.31 8.66
N GLU A 269 14.60 -10.25 8.22
CA GLU A 269 15.04 -11.45 7.52
C GLU A 269 15.42 -11.07 6.09
N VAL A 270 16.73 -10.99 5.83
CA VAL A 270 17.27 -10.96 4.48
C VAL A 270 17.38 -12.40 4.04
N LYS A 271 16.57 -12.80 3.06
CA LYS A 271 16.71 -14.12 2.42
C LYS A 271 17.68 -14.00 1.25
N ASP A 272 18.11 -15.14 0.71
CA ASP A 272 19.02 -15.18 -0.44
C ASP A 272 18.58 -14.24 -1.59
N GLU A 273 19.52 -13.94 -2.48
CA GLU A 273 19.50 -12.92 -3.54
C GLU A 273 18.26 -12.89 -4.46
N TYR A 274 17.32 -13.82 -4.32
CA TYR A 274 16.09 -13.91 -5.10
C TYR A 274 14.87 -13.19 -4.48
N THR A 275 14.98 -12.60 -3.27
CA THR A 275 13.94 -11.70 -2.71
C THR A 275 14.28 -10.23 -2.93
N ARG A 276 13.35 -9.41 -3.45
CA ARG A 276 13.51 -7.95 -3.74
C ARG A 276 13.82 -7.05 -2.53
N GLY A 277 14.11 -7.62 -1.37
CA GLY A 277 14.31 -6.93 -0.11
C GLY A 277 14.20 -7.87 1.09
N GLY A 278 14.39 -7.30 2.28
CA GLY A 278 14.28 -8.00 3.56
C GLY A 278 12.86 -7.94 4.14
N ILE A 279 12.49 -8.98 4.88
CA ILE A 279 11.17 -9.15 5.50
C ILE A 279 11.26 -8.69 6.94
N VAL A 280 10.38 -7.78 7.35
CA VAL A 280 10.32 -7.36 8.74
C VAL A 280 9.57 -8.42 9.53
N THR A 281 10.28 -9.09 10.43
CA THR A 281 9.71 -10.05 11.37
C THR A 281 9.59 -9.40 12.74
N VAL A 282 8.42 -9.52 13.35
CA VAL A 282 8.13 -9.00 14.68
C VAL A 282 7.51 -10.09 15.53
N THR A 283 7.93 -10.22 16.78
CA THR A 283 7.26 -11.03 17.79
C THR A 283 7.02 -10.23 19.05
N VAL A 284 5.80 -10.26 19.58
CA VAL A 284 5.44 -9.70 20.90
C VAL A 284 5.03 -10.83 21.82
N GLN A 285 5.62 -10.90 23.01
CA GLN A 285 5.27 -11.87 24.04
C GLN A 285 4.11 -11.35 24.88
N THR A 286 3.03 -12.12 24.93
CA THR A 286 1.84 -11.78 25.71
C THR A 286 1.59 -12.78 26.83
N ASN A 287 0.74 -12.42 27.78
CA ASN A 287 0.27 -13.34 28.83
C ASN A 287 -0.54 -14.53 28.30
N GLN A 288 -0.91 -14.55 27.01
CA GLN A 288 -1.58 -15.67 26.34
C GLN A 288 -0.64 -16.46 25.42
N GLY A 289 0.63 -16.04 25.28
CA GLY A 289 1.60 -16.61 24.34
C GLY A 289 2.21 -15.59 23.38
N PRO A 290 3.21 -15.96 22.57
CA PRO A 290 3.80 -15.07 21.55
C PRO A 290 2.80 -14.77 20.43
N VAL A 291 2.84 -13.53 19.93
CA VAL A 291 2.17 -13.09 18.71
C VAL A 291 3.24 -12.62 17.74
N SER A 292 3.36 -13.29 16.59
CA SER A 292 4.32 -12.93 15.54
C SER A 292 3.62 -12.41 14.30
N LEU A 293 4.26 -11.45 13.62
CA LEU A 293 3.86 -10.90 12.33
C LEU A 293 5.08 -10.77 11.44
N LEU A 294 4.93 -11.18 10.17
CA LEU A 294 5.93 -10.97 9.13
C LEU A 294 5.35 -9.97 8.13
N SER A 295 6.18 -9.06 7.65
CA SER A 295 5.77 -8.19 6.54
C SER A 295 5.64 -9.00 5.25
N ASP A 296 4.72 -8.60 4.37
CA ASP A 296 4.53 -9.31 3.11
C ASP A 296 5.78 -9.19 2.23
N GLN A 297 6.43 -10.32 1.93
CA GLN A 297 7.60 -10.38 1.04
C GLN A 297 7.33 -9.75 -0.34
N SER A 298 6.06 -9.72 -0.72
CA SER A 298 5.55 -9.28 -2.00
C SER A 298 5.03 -7.83 -1.98
N GLU A 299 4.92 -7.16 -0.84
CA GLU A 299 4.38 -5.78 -0.81
C GLU A 299 5.10 -4.86 0.17
N GLN A 300 5.66 -5.41 1.24
CA GLN A 300 6.17 -4.71 2.41
C GLN A 300 7.56 -5.22 2.77
N CYS A 301 8.46 -5.24 1.80
CA CYS A 301 9.86 -5.57 2.05
C CYS A 301 10.70 -4.30 2.19
N VAL A 302 11.74 -4.38 3.00
CA VAL A 302 12.81 -3.38 3.03
C VAL A 302 13.65 -3.57 1.78
N THR A 303 13.50 -2.70 0.78
CA THR A 303 14.25 -2.80 -0.48
C THR A 303 15.75 -2.59 -0.26
N TYR A 304 16.57 -3.28 -1.06
CA TYR A 304 18.01 -3.14 -0.99
C TYR A 304 18.46 -1.76 -1.48
N ASP A 305 19.53 -1.25 -0.87
CA ASP A 305 20.21 0.00 -1.21
C ASP A 305 19.33 1.27 -1.21
N GLN A 306 18.15 1.19 -0.61
CA GLN A 306 17.21 2.30 -0.44
C GLN A 306 16.90 2.51 1.04
N TRP A 307 16.68 3.78 1.40
CA TRP A 307 16.17 4.11 2.73
C TRP A 307 14.69 3.78 2.81
N VAL A 308 14.33 2.94 3.77
CA VAL A 308 12.96 2.50 4.02
C VAL A 308 12.63 2.74 5.48
N TYR A 309 11.47 3.34 5.73
CA TYR A 309 10.93 3.41 7.07
C TYR A 309 10.23 2.11 7.44
N VAL A 310 10.63 1.54 8.58
CA VAL A 310 9.98 0.40 9.23
C VAL A 310 9.33 0.90 10.51
N SER A 311 8.08 0.56 10.75
CA SER A 311 7.46 0.76 12.06
C SER A 311 6.60 -0.41 12.49
N VAL A 312 6.50 -0.57 13.80
CA VAL A 312 5.83 -1.69 14.45
C VAL A 312 5.01 -1.13 15.60
N MET A 313 3.77 -1.57 15.74
CA MET A 313 2.89 -1.12 16.81
C MET A 313 2.13 -2.32 17.38
N TYR A 314 2.12 -2.46 18.71
CA TYR A 314 1.31 -3.44 19.41
C TYR A 314 0.37 -2.76 20.40
N LYS A 315 -0.92 -3.10 20.30
CA LYS A 315 -2.00 -2.61 21.17
C LYS A 315 -2.59 -3.78 21.98
N PRO A 316 -2.30 -3.84 23.30
CA PRO A 316 -2.84 -4.85 24.19
C PRO A 316 -4.37 -4.88 24.20
N GLY A 317 -4.95 -6.08 24.28
CA GLY A 317 -6.40 -6.25 24.43
C GLY A 317 -7.23 -6.07 23.16
N VAL A 318 -6.62 -5.79 22.01
CA VAL A 318 -7.27 -5.83 20.69
C VAL A 318 -6.91 -7.14 20.01
N ASP A 319 -7.89 -7.79 19.39
CA ASP A 319 -7.64 -9.02 18.62
C ASP A 319 -6.68 -8.69 17.45
N PRO A 320 -5.61 -9.46 17.24
CA PRO A 320 -4.71 -9.27 16.10
C PRO A 320 -5.43 -9.25 14.74
N SER A 321 -6.63 -9.85 14.63
CA SER A 321 -7.42 -9.97 13.41
C SER A 321 -8.63 -9.02 13.30
N ASP A 322 -8.99 -8.26 14.36
CA ASP A 322 -10.16 -7.38 14.34
C ASP A 322 -9.92 -6.14 13.45
N SER A 323 -10.77 -5.99 12.42
CA SER A 323 -10.70 -4.96 11.39
C SER A 323 -11.74 -3.84 11.56
N THR A 324 -12.60 -3.91 12.57
CA THR A 324 -13.77 -3.02 12.72
C THR A 324 -13.41 -1.54 12.98
N MET A 325 -12.15 -1.24 13.29
CA MET A 325 -11.65 0.13 13.52
C MET A 325 -10.48 0.53 12.61
N GLY A 326 -10.14 -0.25 11.57
CA GLY A 326 -9.04 0.08 10.66
C GLY A 326 -7.62 -0.14 11.20
N GLU A 327 -7.44 -0.73 12.39
CA GLU A 327 -6.15 -0.95 13.05
C GLU A 327 -6.11 -2.30 13.79
N HIS A 328 -5.02 -3.08 13.62
CA HIS A 328 -4.85 -4.42 14.21
C HIS A 328 -4.11 -4.36 15.56
N GLY A 329 -4.34 -5.34 16.44
CA GLY A 329 -3.63 -5.49 17.72
C GLY A 329 -2.10 -5.58 17.59
N LEU A 330 -1.57 -6.03 16.44
CA LEU A 330 -0.16 -5.92 16.04
C LEU A 330 -0.11 -5.45 14.58
N THR A 331 0.65 -4.40 14.29
CA THR A 331 0.76 -3.84 12.93
C THR A 331 2.21 -3.58 12.57
N VAL A 332 2.60 -3.91 11.33
CA VAL A 332 3.90 -3.56 10.73
C VAL A 332 3.66 -2.63 9.55
N TRP A 333 4.48 -1.59 9.43
CA TRP A 333 4.54 -0.74 8.24
C TRP A 333 5.94 -0.77 7.65
N VAL A 334 6.01 -0.91 6.33
CA VAL A 334 7.26 -0.85 5.58
C VAL A 334 7.05 0.07 4.39
N ALA A 335 7.92 1.08 4.24
CA ALA A 335 7.83 2.10 3.19
C ALA A 335 6.46 2.78 3.10
N GLY A 336 5.81 3.03 4.25
CA GLY A 336 4.48 3.64 4.29
C GLY A 336 3.32 2.73 3.90
N THR A 337 3.56 1.44 3.66
CA THR A 337 2.52 0.42 3.38
C THR A 337 2.27 -0.41 4.64
N LYS A 338 0.99 -0.57 5.02
CA LYS A 338 0.53 -1.30 6.23
C LYS A 338 0.35 -2.79 5.96
N SER A 339 0.77 -3.67 6.87
CA SER A 339 0.46 -5.11 6.85
C SER A 339 -1.05 -5.39 6.80
N GLU A 340 -1.51 -6.01 5.72
CA GLU A 340 -2.89 -6.49 5.57
C GLU A 340 -3.10 -7.80 6.36
N PRO A 341 -4.32 -8.07 6.85
CA PRO A 341 -4.60 -9.24 7.69
C PRO A 341 -4.41 -10.60 6.98
N GLU A 342 -4.33 -10.66 5.65
CA GLU A 342 -4.00 -11.90 4.93
C GLU A 342 -2.48 -12.20 4.90
N ALA A 343 -1.63 -11.22 5.26
CA ALA A 343 -0.19 -11.41 5.45
C ALA A 343 0.16 -11.93 6.86
N LEU A 344 -0.86 -12.18 7.70
CA LEU A 344 -0.74 -12.78 9.03
C LEU A 344 -0.40 -14.28 8.89
N TYR A 345 0.85 -14.62 8.60
CA TYR A 345 1.39 -15.93 8.99
C TYR A 345 1.65 -15.89 10.50
N ILE A 346 0.58 -15.91 11.29
CA ILE A 346 0.67 -16.03 12.74
C ILE A 346 1.05 -17.49 13.00
N GLU A 347 2.33 -17.77 13.23
CA GLU A 347 2.79 -19.13 13.60
C GLU A 347 2.07 -19.67 14.84
N HIS A 348 1.46 -18.80 15.65
CA HIS A 348 0.73 -19.15 16.85
C HIS A 348 -0.53 -18.28 17.08
N GLN A 349 -1.72 -18.79 16.72
CA GLN A 349 -2.99 -18.10 17.00
C GLN A 349 -3.25 -18.05 18.51
N TYR A 350 -3.05 -16.88 19.13
CA TYR A 350 -3.52 -16.59 20.48
C TYR A 350 -4.31 -15.28 20.50
N GLY A 351 -5.43 -15.27 21.22
CA GLY A 351 -6.33 -14.12 21.31
C GLY A 351 -5.72 -12.92 22.02
N SER A 352 -6.37 -11.76 21.89
CA SER A 352 -6.02 -10.47 22.51
C SER A 352 -5.39 -10.61 23.92
N GLY A 353 -4.09 -10.30 24.05
CA GLY A 353 -3.33 -10.48 25.28
C GLY A 353 -2.69 -9.19 25.79
N ASN A 354 -2.44 -9.12 27.09
CA ASN A 354 -1.56 -8.09 27.67
C ASN A 354 -0.11 -8.49 27.43
N ILE A 355 0.80 -7.52 27.22
CA ILE A 355 2.24 -7.81 27.18
C ILE A 355 2.63 -8.59 28.43
N ALA A 356 3.35 -9.70 28.25
CA ALA A 356 3.72 -10.59 29.34
C ALA A 356 4.48 -9.82 30.43
N SER A 357 4.18 -10.09 31.69
CA SER A 357 4.96 -9.53 32.79
C SER A 357 6.33 -10.22 32.83
N VAL A 358 7.40 -9.50 32.54
CA VAL A 358 8.76 -10.07 32.51
C VAL A 358 9.59 -9.51 33.65
N GLN A 359 10.55 -10.31 34.11
CA GLN A 359 11.42 -9.97 35.24
C GLN A 359 12.70 -9.22 34.83
N THR A 360 13.01 -9.14 33.53
CA THR A 360 14.22 -8.50 33.02
C THR A 360 13.91 -7.14 32.39
N THR A 361 14.88 -6.22 32.47
CA THR A 361 14.80 -4.85 31.94
C THR A 361 15.69 -4.62 30.72
N ASP A 362 16.25 -5.71 30.17
CA ASP A 362 17.30 -5.66 29.17
C ASP A 362 16.72 -5.53 27.76
N VAL A 363 17.12 -4.46 27.08
CA VAL A 363 16.77 -4.15 25.70
C VAL A 363 18.05 -4.08 24.89
N GLN A 364 18.20 -4.98 23.93
CA GLN A 364 19.26 -5.01 22.95
C GLN A 364 18.78 -4.28 21.69
N ILE A 365 19.62 -3.42 21.13
CA ILE A 365 19.31 -2.62 19.94
C ILE A 365 20.37 -2.94 18.90
N LEU A 366 19.94 -3.22 17.66
CA LEU A 366 20.80 -3.63 16.55
C LEU A 366 21.66 -4.87 16.83
N HIS A 367 21.27 -5.69 17.81
CA HIS A 367 21.96 -6.90 18.22
C HIS A 367 20.96 -7.89 18.82
N ASP A 368 21.20 -9.19 18.67
CA ASP A 368 20.28 -10.27 19.10
C ASP A 368 20.65 -10.93 20.45
N GLY A 369 21.71 -10.42 21.10
CA GLY A 369 22.22 -10.93 22.38
C GLY A 369 23.05 -12.22 22.25
N GLN A 370 23.15 -12.78 21.04
CA GLN A 370 23.86 -14.02 20.73
C GLN A 370 25.14 -13.78 19.92
N GLY A 371 25.46 -12.51 19.64
CA GLY A 371 26.68 -12.09 18.97
C GLY A 371 26.46 -11.61 17.54
N ASN A 372 25.23 -11.63 17.02
CA ASN A 372 24.92 -11.14 15.68
C ASN A 372 24.41 -9.70 15.75
N GLY A 373 25.06 -8.81 14.99
CA GLY A 373 24.69 -7.40 14.86
C GLY A 373 23.92 -7.11 13.58
N PHE A 374 23.24 -5.96 13.56
CA PHE A 374 22.66 -5.40 12.35
C PHE A 374 23.75 -5.11 11.31
N VAL A 375 23.52 -5.51 10.06
CA VAL A 375 24.42 -5.26 8.92
C VAL A 375 23.66 -4.43 7.89
N GLY A 376 24.00 -3.15 7.79
CA GLY A 376 23.34 -2.16 6.95
C GLY A 376 23.50 -0.75 7.52
N GLN A 377 22.68 0.18 7.05
CA GLN A 377 22.61 1.54 7.55
C GLN A 377 21.28 1.75 8.29
N VAL A 378 21.32 2.44 9.42
CA VAL A 378 20.13 2.83 10.18
C VAL A 378 20.15 4.34 10.35
N TYR A 379 19.02 4.97 10.07
CA TYR A 379 18.80 6.40 10.25
C TYR A 379 17.61 6.58 11.19
N ASP A 380 17.89 7.04 12.40
CA ASP A 380 17.00 7.35 13.53
C ASP A 380 16.06 6.19 13.91
N LEU A 381 16.31 5.63 15.11
CA LEU A 381 15.60 4.49 15.70
C LEU A 381 14.88 4.97 16.96
N ARG A 382 13.58 4.66 17.05
CA ARG A 382 12.69 5.13 18.12
C ARG A 382 11.93 3.97 18.75
N LEU A 383 11.79 4.02 20.08
CA LEU A 383 10.96 3.12 20.86
C LEU A 383 10.04 3.96 21.75
N ALA A 384 8.74 3.70 21.67
CA ALA A 384 7.72 4.36 22.46
C ALA A 384 7.04 3.36 23.39
N LYS A 385 6.85 3.78 24.64
CA LYS A 385 5.98 3.12 25.60
C LYS A 385 4.53 3.41 25.21
N GLY A 386 3.76 2.37 24.92
CA GLY A 386 2.37 2.48 24.49
C GLY A 386 2.16 2.38 22.99
N TYR A 387 0.90 2.16 22.61
CA TYR A 387 0.45 2.27 21.22
C TYR A 387 0.53 3.73 20.74
N THR A 388 1.35 3.98 19.72
CA THR A 388 1.50 5.30 19.09
C THR A 388 1.22 5.16 17.60
N PRO A 389 0.16 5.78 17.06
CA PRO A 389 -0.15 5.76 15.62
C PRO A 389 1.04 6.12 14.72
N VAL A 390 1.12 5.48 13.54
CA VAL A 390 2.25 5.65 12.61
C VAL A 390 2.40 7.09 12.10
N ASP A 391 1.30 7.82 11.93
CA ASP A 391 1.31 9.23 11.51
C ASP A 391 1.91 10.11 12.60
N ILE A 392 1.72 9.77 13.88
CA ILE A 392 2.36 10.45 15.01
C ILE A 392 3.84 10.09 15.08
N LEU A 393 4.20 8.80 14.93
CA LEU A 393 5.60 8.34 14.90
C LEU A 393 6.40 9.02 13.77
N THR A 394 5.79 9.25 12.61
CA THR A 394 6.42 9.87 11.42
C THR A 394 6.30 11.40 11.36
N ARG A 395 5.27 12.04 11.93
CA ARG A 395 5.18 13.52 12.00
C ARG A 395 6.20 14.12 12.96
N GLN A 396 6.48 13.41 14.03
CA GLN A 396 7.49 13.77 15.03
C GLN A 396 8.94 13.63 14.54
N TRP A 397 9.12 13.14 13.31
CA TRP A 397 10.39 12.97 12.61
C TRP A 397 10.94 14.29 12.02
N VAL A 398 10.05 15.23 11.66
CA VAL A 398 10.40 16.45 10.90
C VAL A 398 10.70 17.67 11.80
N ASP A 399 10.08 17.77 12.98
CA ASP A 399 10.14 19.00 13.80
C ASP A 399 11.30 19.03 14.82
N GLY A 400 12.31 18.17 14.66
CA GLY A 400 13.36 17.87 15.64
C GLY A 400 14.35 18.99 16.00
N ASN A 401 14.62 19.97 15.14
CA ASN A 401 15.68 20.98 15.38
C ASN A 401 15.35 22.34 14.73
N ASN A 402 15.13 23.36 15.57
CA ASN A 402 15.09 24.78 15.18
C ASN A 402 16.52 25.36 15.04
N ASP A 403 17.40 24.77 14.23
CA ASP A 403 18.71 25.35 13.91
C ASP A 403 19.00 25.29 12.41
N THR A 404 18.79 26.41 11.73
CA THR A 404 18.90 26.60 10.28
C THR A 404 20.35 26.70 9.77
N THR A 405 21.36 26.48 10.62
CA THR A 405 22.76 26.82 10.30
C THR A 405 23.68 25.65 9.91
N ARG A 406 23.17 24.40 9.78
CA ARG A 406 24.03 23.19 9.66
C ARG A 406 23.81 22.25 8.46
N ILE A 407 23.20 22.72 7.37
CA ILE A 407 23.07 21.89 6.15
C ILE A 407 24.37 21.99 5.32
N THR A 408 25.29 21.04 5.49
CA THR A 408 26.40 20.81 4.55
C THR A 408 26.21 19.52 3.77
N THR A 409 26.19 19.70 2.45
CA THR A 409 26.15 18.82 1.26
C THR A 409 26.56 17.34 1.37
N VAL A 410 25.70 16.45 0.85
CA VAL A 410 25.97 15.03 0.48
C VAL A 410 25.95 14.87 -1.07
N PRO A 411 26.72 13.94 -1.69
CA PRO A 411 27.00 13.91 -3.14
C PRO A 411 25.86 13.46 -4.08
N SER A 412 26.02 13.81 -5.36
CA SER A 412 25.01 14.09 -6.37
C SER A 412 24.59 12.94 -7.30
N TYR A 413 24.00 11.84 -6.81
CA TYR A 413 23.42 10.81 -7.70
C TYR A 413 22.08 10.21 -7.23
N ILE A 414 21.22 10.98 -6.55
CA ILE A 414 19.79 10.68 -6.39
C ILE A 414 19.02 12.00 -6.54
N ASN A 415 18.39 12.24 -7.69
CA ASN A 415 17.44 13.35 -7.85
C ASN A 415 16.07 12.95 -7.28
N ALA A 416 15.99 12.89 -5.95
CA ALA A 416 14.84 13.38 -5.22
C ALA A 416 15.28 14.71 -4.61
N SER A 417 14.65 15.80 -5.03
CA SER A 417 14.98 17.17 -4.61
C SER A 417 15.05 17.30 -3.08
N THR A 418 16.20 17.71 -2.56
CA THR A 418 16.32 18.16 -1.16
C THR A 418 15.53 19.47 -1.02
N PRO A 419 14.55 19.58 -0.10
CA PRO A 419 13.74 20.78 0.05
C PRO A 419 14.60 21.95 0.56
N THR A 420 14.60 23.08 -0.15
CA THR A 420 15.07 24.38 0.37
C THR A 420 13.96 25.05 1.18
N ASP A 421 14.31 25.82 2.22
CA ASP A 421 13.41 26.48 3.19
C ASP A 421 12.20 27.26 2.62
N SER A 422 12.13 27.51 1.32
CA SER A 422 10.98 28.13 0.64
C SER A 422 9.91 27.16 0.09
N SER A 423 10.08 25.83 0.18
CA SER A 423 9.11 24.84 -0.36
C SER A 423 8.12 24.27 0.68
N TYR A 424 8.20 24.69 1.94
CA TYR A 424 7.54 24.01 3.07
C TYR A 424 6.04 24.26 3.27
N THR A 425 5.37 24.99 2.38
CA THR A 425 3.91 25.23 2.47
C THR A 425 3.07 24.49 1.42
N GLN A 426 3.67 23.89 0.39
CA GLN A 426 2.91 23.15 -0.64
C GLN A 426 3.12 21.62 -0.63
N SER A 427 4.28 21.10 -0.21
CA SER A 427 4.65 19.68 -0.40
C SER A 427 4.22 18.71 0.71
N ARG A 428 3.43 19.12 1.69
CA ARG A 428 3.10 18.28 2.88
C ARG A 428 1.94 17.29 2.67
N TRP A 429 1.19 17.43 1.57
CA TRP A 429 -0.04 16.66 1.33
C TRP A 429 0.08 15.62 0.22
N LEU A 430 1.01 15.83 -0.71
CA LEU A 430 1.04 15.13 -1.99
C LEU A 430 2.48 14.88 -2.43
N SER A 431 2.80 13.64 -2.78
CA SER A 431 4.00 13.29 -3.53
C SER A 431 3.61 12.38 -4.69
N GLY A 432 4.44 12.29 -5.73
CA GLY A 432 4.11 11.43 -6.85
C GLY A 432 5.32 10.84 -7.54
N GLU A 433 5.07 9.73 -8.21
CA GLU A 433 5.99 8.98 -9.05
C GLU A 433 5.40 8.90 -10.46
N ILE A 434 6.26 9.05 -11.46
CA ILE A 434 5.95 8.77 -12.86
C ILE A 434 6.91 7.70 -13.38
N VAL A 435 6.38 6.65 -13.99
CA VAL A 435 7.13 5.51 -14.52
C VAL A 435 6.82 5.37 -16.00
N CYS A 436 7.77 5.69 -16.86
CA CYS A 436 7.58 5.67 -18.30
C CYS A 436 8.00 4.35 -18.94
N THR A 437 7.31 3.98 -20.01
CA THR A 437 7.68 3.00 -21.02
C THR A 437 7.91 3.72 -22.36
N PHE A 438 7.79 3.05 -23.51
CA PHE A 438 7.91 3.69 -24.82
C PHE A 438 6.75 4.63 -25.15
N GLU A 439 5.52 4.21 -24.88
CA GLU A 439 4.31 4.89 -25.36
C GLU A 439 3.32 5.22 -24.23
N SER A 440 3.74 4.99 -22.98
CA SER A 440 2.91 5.25 -21.81
C SER A 440 3.73 5.75 -20.63
N ALA A 441 3.02 6.35 -19.67
CA ALA A 441 3.56 6.74 -18.38
C ALA A 441 2.57 6.40 -17.27
N GLY A 442 2.95 5.47 -16.39
CA GLY A 442 2.23 5.17 -15.15
C GLY A 442 2.46 6.26 -14.11
N ILE A 443 1.44 6.55 -13.32
CA ILE A 443 1.41 7.57 -12.29
C ILE A 443 1.06 6.89 -10.97
N ALA A 444 1.76 7.24 -9.90
CA ALA A 444 1.34 7.01 -8.53
C ALA A 444 1.39 8.33 -7.76
N LEU A 445 0.31 8.68 -7.09
CA LEU A 445 0.13 9.93 -6.37
C LEU A 445 -0.19 9.62 -4.91
N MET A 446 0.82 9.68 -4.05
CA MET A 446 0.66 9.45 -2.62
C MET A 446 0.01 10.66 -1.96
N TYR A 447 -1.02 10.43 -1.15
CA TYR A 447 -1.72 11.48 -0.42
C TYR A 447 -1.70 11.22 1.09
N HIS A 448 -1.79 12.29 1.88
CA HIS A 448 -1.87 12.22 3.34
C HIS A 448 -3.05 13.02 3.88
N GLY A 449 -3.54 12.67 5.06
CA GLY A 449 -4.48 13.49 5.83
C GLY A 449 -5.95 13.48 5.37
N ASP A 450 -6.30 12.62 4.41
CA ASP A 450 -7.69 12.25 4.12
C ASP A 450 -8.06 11.00 4.92
N SER A 451 -8.72 11.18 6.07
CA SER A 451 -9.07 10.11 6.99
C SER A 451 -10.37 9.37 6.64
N ASN A 452 -11.19 9.92 5.74
CA ASN A 452 -12.45 9.30 5.33
C ASN A 452 -12.41 8.74 3.90
N ASP A 453 -11.25 8.85 3.23
CA ASP A 453 -10.96 8.31 1.90
C ASP A 453 -11.96 8.80 0.83
N ASN A 454 -12.40 10.06 0.95
CA ASN A 454 -13.35 10.69 0.01
C ASN A 454 -12.68 11.53 -1.09
N SER A 455 -11.35 11.66 -1.06
CA SER A 455 -10.61 12.47 -2.04
C SER A 455 -10.64 11.87 -3.45
N THR A 456 -10.46 12.72 -4.44
CA THR A 456 -10.30 12.36 -5.87
C THR A 456 -9.07 13.05 -6.45
N ALA A 457 -8.55 12.57 -7.59
CA ALA A 457 -7.43 13.24 -8.26
C ALA A 457 -7.62 13.33 -9.77
N THR A 458 -7.41 14.52 -10.31
CA THR A 458 -7.49 14.82 -11.75
C THR A 458 -6.09 14.98 -12.35
N VAL A 459 -5.93 14.68 -13.63
CA VAL A 459 -4.65 14.78 -14.34
C VAL A 459 -4.79 15.59 -15.61
N ARG A 460 -3.77 16.39 -15.91
CA ARG A 460 -3.48 16.87 -17.26
C ARG A 460 -2.01 16.68 -17.58
N TYR A 461 -1.65 16.55 -18.85
CA TYR A 461 -0.28 16.27 -19.27
C TYR A 461 0.11 17.09 -20.52
N ARG A 462 1.40 17.20 -20.79
CA ARG A 462 1.93 17.76 -22.03
C ARG A 462 3.21 17.04 -22.44
N ILE A 463 3.48 17.05 -23.74
CA ILE A 463 4.62 16.38 -24.36
C ILE A 463 5.56 17.45 -24.92
N ASP A 464 6.86 17.34 -24.63
CA ASP A 464 7.94 18.22 -25.12
C ASP A 464 7.65 19.73 -24.96
N GLY A 465 7.01 20.09 -23.84
CA GLY A 465 6.66 21.49 -23.54
C GLY A 465 5.50 22.05 -24.36
N GLY A 466 4.75 21.20 -25.05
CA GLY A 466 3.55 21.55 -25.81
C GLY A 466 2.35 22.00 -24.96
N ALA A 467 1.17 21.98 -25.57
CA ALA A 467 -0.07 22.35 -24.89
C ALA A 467 -0.46 21.29 -23.85
N TRP A 468 -1.13 21.73 -22.77
CA TRP A 468 -1.73 20.82 -21.80
C TRP A 468 -2.94 20.13 -22.40
N ILE A 469 -3.03 18.83 -22.17
CA ILE A 469 -4.08 17.91 -22.59
C ILE A 469 -4.69 17.32 -21.32
N ASP A 470 -6.02 17.29 -21.24
CA ASP A 470 -6.69 16.64 -20.11
C ASP A 470 -6.45 15.13 -20.16
N GLY A 471 -6.05 14.56 -19.03
CA GLY A 471 -5.84 13.13 -18.86
C GLY A 471 -7.03 12.48 -18.16
N MET A 472 -7.00 11.14 -18.10
CA MET A 472 -7.95 10.40 -17.27
C MET A 472 -7.69 10.70 -15.80
N ASN A 473 -8.78 10.80 -15.02
CA ASN A 473 -8.67 10.92 -13.57
C ASN A 473 -7.95 9.70 -13.00
N LEU A 474 -7.16 9.93 -11.93
CA LEU A 474 -6.51 8.84 -11.23
C LEU A 474 -7.52 8.08 -10.36
N ILE A 475 -7.28 6.80 -10.24
CA ILE A 475 -8.10 5.85 -9.51
C ILE A 475 -7.52 5.68 -8.09
N PRO A 476 -8.34 5.74 -7.05
CA PRO A 476 -7.87 5.54 -5.69
C PRO A 476 -7.43 4.08 -5.46
N ASP A 477 -6.20 3.90 -5.02
CA ASP A 477 -5.69 2.69 -4.38
C ASP A 477 -5.62 2.96 -2.87
N ARG A 478 -6.73 2.66 -2.19
CA ARG A 478 -6.91 2.98 -0.76
C ARG A 478 -6.03 2.12 0.15
N ALA A 479 -5.73 0.88 -0.24
CA ALA A 479 -4.76 0.04 0.46
C ALA A 479 -3.35 0.65 0.42
N GLY A 480 -2.96 1.20 -0.74
CA GLY A 480 -1.68 1.90 -0.92
C GLY A 480 -1.66 3.35 -0.43
N LYS A 481 -2.78 3.92 0.04
CA LYS A 481 -2.94 5.36 0.33
C LYS A 481 -2.41 6.25 -0.80
N CYS A 482 -2.78 5.89 -2.02
CA CYS A 482 -2.36 6.61 -3.22
C CYS A 482 -3.47 6.64 -4.28
N PHE A 483 -3.30 7.47 -5.29
CA PHE A 483 -4.03 7.38 -6.54
C PHE A 483 -3.11 6.88 -7.64
N ARG A 484 -3.65 6.11 -8.59
CA ARG A 484 -2.90 5.52 -9.69
C ARG A 484 -3.59 5.75 -11.02
N GLY A 485 -2.83 5.80 -12.09
CA GLY A 485 -3.37 5.97 -13.42
C GLY A 485 -2.27 5.98 -14.46
N SER A 486 -2.63 6.15 -15.73
CA SER A 486 -1.64 6.23 -16.81
C SER A 486 -2.00 7.27 -17.85
N VAL A 487 -0.96 7.85 -18.43
CA VAL A 487 -1.03 8.56 -19.72
C VAL A 487 -0.58 7.57 -20.79
N MET A 488 -1.31 7.49 -21.91
CA MET A 488 -1.11 6.52 -22.99
C MET A 488 -0.98 7.25 -24.33
N TYR A 489 -0.58 6.53 -25.39
CA TYR A 489 -0.34 7.07 -26.73
C TYR A 489 0.69 8.21 -26.76
N LEU A 490 1.71 8.11 -25.91
CA LEU A 490 2.87 9.00 -25.96
C LEU A 490 3.79 8.60 -27.11
N SER A 491 4.52 9.58 -27.65
CA SER A 491 5.61 9.27 -28.57
C SER A 491 6.83 8.72 -27.80
N PRO A 492 7.56 7.74 -28.35
CA PRO A 492 8.86 7.33 -27.82
C PRO A 492 9.85 8.49 -27.77
N ASP A 493 10.85 8.40 -26.89
CA ASP A 493 11.90 9.40 -26.69
C ASP A 493 11.41 10.84 -26.49
N SER A 494 10.29 11.01 -25.80
CA SER A 494 9.64 12.30 -25.54
C SER A 494 9.60 12.61 -24.05
N GLN A 495 9.78 13.89 -23.71
CA GLN A 495 9.59 14.34 -22.34
C GLN A 495 8.09 14.53 -22.08
N VAL A 496 7.59 13.88 -21.03
CA VAL A 496 6.21 14.06 -20.57
C VAL A 496 6.18 14.80 -19.24
N GLN A 497 5.33 15.81 -19.13
CA GLN A 497 5.03 16.47 -17.88
C GLN A 497 3.57 16.24 -17.52
N VAL A 498 3.32 15.81 -16.30
CA VAL A 498 1.99 15.45 -15.79
C VAL A 498 1.70 16.30 -14.57
N GLU A 499 0.62 17.07 -14.59
CA GLU A 499 0.11 17.76 -13.42
C GLU A 499 -1.03 16.94 -12.81
N CYS A 500 -0.84 16.52 -11.56
CA CYS A 500 -1.84 15.81 -10.78
C CYS A 500 -2.40 16.77 -9.73
N THR A 501 -3.73 16.90 -9.67
CA THR A 501 -4.42 17.75 -8.68
C THR A 501 -5.33 16.90 -7.81
N LEU A 502 -5.10 16.93 -6.49
CA LEU A 502 -5.94 16.29 -5.49
C LEU A 502 -7.10 17.23 -5.09
N HIS A 503 -8.30 16.66 -4.98
CA HIS A 503 -9.52 17.34 -4.53
C HIS A 503 -10.08 16.60 -3.31
N ASP A 504 -10.13 17.28 -2.17
CA ASP A 504 -10.70 16.80 -0.91
C ASP A 504 -11.87 17.71 -0.50
N ASN A 505 -13.07 17.12 -0.37
CA ASN A 505 -14.30 17.86 -0.07
C ASN A 505 -14.33 18.44 1.35
N ASP A 506 -13.50 17.91 2.26
CA ASP A 506 -13.38 18.39 3.63
C ASP A 506 -12.44 19.59 3.74
N GLN A 507 -11.62 19.83 2.71
CA GLN A 507 -10.61 20.89 2.65
C GLN A 507 -10.81 21.85 1.47
N GLN A 508 -12.06 22.25 1.21
CA GLN A 508 -12.53 23.07 0.06
C GLN A 508 -11.77 24.36 -0.26
N THR A 509 -10.78 24.77 0.55
CA THR A 509 -9.97 25.98 0.34
C THR A 509 -8.53 25.72 -0.10
N GLN A 510 -8.10 24.45 -0.24
CA GLN A 510 -6.74 24.10 -0.65
C GLN A 510 -6.77 23.07 -1.80
N SER A 511 -6.38 23.49 -3.00
CA SER A 511 -6.04 22.57 -4.08
C SER A 511 -4.57 22.18 -3.95
N HIS A 512 -4.29 20.89 -3.86
CA HIS A 512 -2.93 20.36 -3.80
C HIS A 512 -2.57 19.78 -5.16
N ALA A 513 -1.56 20.35 -5.82
CA ALA A 513 -1.09 19.87 -7.11
C ALA A 513 0.41 19.57 -7.10
N VAL A 514 0.81 18.58 -7.89
CA VAL A 514 2.21 18.24 -8.14
C VAL A 514 2.43 18.08 -9.64
N ILE A 515 3.58 18.52 -10.13
CA ILE A 515 4.02 18.29 -11.51
C ILE A 515 5.10 17.21 -11.49
N LEU A 516 4.84 16.12 -12.18
CA LEU A 516 5.77 15.02 -12.42
C LEU A 516 6.38 15.19 -13.81
N THR A 517 7.65 14.84 -13.97
CA THR A 517 8.34 14.86 -15.26
C THR A 517 8.99 13.51 -15.51
N GLY A 518 8.68 12.91 -16.65
CA GLY A 518 9.21 11.62 -17.09
C GLY A 518 9.76 11.72 -18.51
N GLN A 519 10.49 10.68 -18.91
CA GLN A 519 11.04 10.53 -20.26
C GLN A 519 10.61 9.17 -20.79
N THR A 520 9.86 9.14 -21.89
CA THR A 520 9.53 7.87 -22.55
C THR A 520 10.78 7.26 -23.17
N TRP A 521 10.79 5.93 -23.25
CA TRP A 521 11.97 5.21 -23.70
C TRP A 521 12.23 5.43 -25.19
N SER A 522 13.50 5.47 -25.56
CA SER A 522 13.90 5.45 -26.97
C SER A 522 13.82 4.03 -27.54
N ASN A 523 13.25 3.90 -28.73
CA ASN A 523 13.27 2.66 -29.50
C ASN A 523 14.71 2.17 -29.75
N ALA A 524 15.67 3.08 -29.87
CA ALA A 524 17.07 2.71 -30.04
C ALA A 524 17.78 2.49 -28.69
N VAL A 525 18.78 1.62 -28.69
CA VAL A 525 19.80 1.58 -27.62
C VAL A 525 21.09 2.23 -28.11
N THR A 526 21.82 2.86 -27.20
CA THR A 526 23.19 3.26 -27.45
C THR A 526 24.10 2.04 -27.29
N GLN A 527 24.49 1.42 -28.41
CA GLN A 527 25.32 0.23 -28.40
C GLN A 527 26.75 0.55 -27.93
N GLY A 528 27.21 -0.18 -26.92
CA GLY A 528 28.57 -0.12 -26.39
C GLY A 528 29.43 -1.26 -26.93
N SER A 529 29.42 -2.40 -26.24
CA SER A 529 30.23 -3.57 -26.60
C SER A 529 29.39 -4.66 -27.28
N GLY A 530 29.99 -5.36 -28.25
CA GLY A 530 29.40 -6.53 -28.90
C GLY A 530 30.04 -7.81 -28.38
N LYS A 531 29.22 -8.83 -28.09
CA LYS A 531 29.66 -10.15 -27.62
C LYS A 531 28.95 -11.27 -28.39
N THR A 532 29.60 -12.43 -28.42
CA THR A 532 29.05 -13.64 -29.03
C THR A 532 28.53 -14.58 -27.96
N ALA A 533 27.24 -14.92 -28.01
CA ALA A 533 26.62 -15.88 -27.13
C ALA A 533 26.94 -17.32 -27.54
N THR A 534 26.94 -18.23 -26.56
CA THR A 534 27.05 -19.69 -26.77
C THR A 534 25.93 -20.40 -26.01
N ALA A 535 25.54 -21.60 -26.44
CA ALA A 535 24.52 -22.38 -25.73
C ALA A 535 24.95 -22.69 -24.28
N GLY A 536 24.02 -22.54 -23.32
CA GLY A 536 24.25 -22.71 -21.89
C GLY A 536 25.00 -21.55 -21.22
N MET A 537 25.19 -20.42 -21.91
CA MET A 537 25.93 -19.28 -21.38
C MET A 537 25.16 -18.59 -20.24
N THR A 538 25.90 -18.21 -19.20
CA THR A 538 25.43 -17.25 -18.19
C THR A 538 25.90 -15.84 -18.55
N ILE A 539 24.98 -14.88 -18.53
CA ILE A 539 25.21 -13.48 -18.86
C ILE A 539 24.94 -12.64 -17.62
N SER A 540 25.95 -11.93 -17.12
CA SER A 540 25.88 -11.05 -15.95
C SER A 540 26.55 -9.70 -16.18
N ASP A 541 26.57 -9.26 -17.43
CA ASP A 541 27.22 -8.00 -17.81
C ASP A 541 26.49 -6.76 -17.28
N GLN A 542 27.29 -5.75 -16.99
CA GLN A 542 26.86 -4.46 -16.44
C GLN A 542 27.14 -3.34 -17.44
N GLY A 543 26.18 -3.10 -18.33
CA GLY A 543 26.16 -1.93 -19.22
C GLY A 543 25.61 -0.68 -18.52
N ASN A 544 25.35 0.36 -19.32
CA ASN A 544 24.61 1.54 -18.87
C ASN A 544 23.81 2.16 -20.02
N GLN A 545 22.98 3.17 -19.71
CA GLN A 545 22.10 3.85 -20.67
C GLN A 545 22.81 4.35 -21.95
N ASN A 546 24.11 4.65 -21.87
CA ASN A 546 24.91 5.17 -22.98
C ASN A 546 25.83 4.12 -23.61
N SER A 547 25.82 2.87 -23.13
CA SER A 547 26.73 1.82 -23.58
C SER A 547 26.19 0.43 -23.21
N TRP A 548 25.19 -0.04 -23.95
CA TRP A 548 24.60 -1.36 -23.77
C TRP A 548 25.53 -2.47 -24.26
N VAL A 549 25.48 -3.64 -23.61
CA VAL A 549 26.19 -4.84 -24.07
C VAL A 549 25.26 -5.63 -24.98
N VAL A 550 25.64 -5.78 -26.24
CA VAL A 550 24.82 -6.46 -27.26
C VAL A 550 25.40 -7.84 -27.54
N TYR A 551 24.60 -8.86 -27.26
CA TYR A 551 24.89 -10.24 -27.60
C TYR A 551 24.23 -10.62 -28.93
N THR A 552 25.00 -11.30 -29.78
CA THR A 552 24.56 -11.94 -31.02
C THR A 552 25.14 -13.35 -31.11
N ALA A 553 24.69 -14.18 -32.05
CA ALA A 553 25.25 -15.52 -32.27
C ALA A 553 25.54 -15.75 -33.76
N PRO A 554 26.64 -16.43 -34.13
CA PRO A 554 26.97 -16.74 -35.52
C PRO A 554 26.08 -17.84 -36.14
N GLY A 555 25.27 -18.52 -35.32
CA GLY A 555 24.35 -19.59 -35.72
C GLY A 555 23.46 -20.00 -34.53
N PRO A 556 22.62 -21.04 -34.71
CA PRO A 556 21.70 -21.48 -33.66
C PRO A 556 22.42 -21.87 -32.37
N LEU A 557 21.87 -21.44 -31.24
CA LEU A 557 22.28 -21.86 -29.90
C LEU A 557 21.35 -22.98 -29.46
N ASP A 558 21.83 -24.23 -29.41
CA ASP A 558 21.04 -25.38 -28.98
C ASP A 558 21.65 -26.03 -27.74
N SER A 559 20.95 -25.96 -26.61
CA SER A 559 21.35 -26.67 -25.39
C SER A 559 20.67 -28.03 -25.22
N GLY A 560 19.77 -28.41 -26.13
CA GLY A 560 18.97 -29.62 -26.05
C GLY A 560 18.27 -29.73 -24.70
N THR A 561 18.55 -30.81 -23.97
CA THR A 561 18.14 -31.01 -22.56
C THR A 561 19.33 -31.05 -21.60
N THR A 562 20.51 -30.59 -22.06
CA THR A 562 21.78 -30.71 -21.31
C THR A 562 21.99 -29.60 -20.29
N ALA A 563 21.36 -28.45 -20.49
CA ALA A 563 21.31 -27.33 -19.56
C ALA A 563 19.85 -27.03 -19.19
N ASP A 564 19.62 -26.48 -18.00
CA ASP A 564 18.28 -26.05 -17.60
C ASP A 564 17.74 -24.94 -18.51
N GLN A 565 18.62 -24.09 -19.05
CA GLN A 565 18.28 -23.01 -19.98
C GLN A 565 19.34 -22.86 -21.07
N THR A 566 18.93 -22.38 -22.25
CA THR A 566 19.90 -22.10 -23.32
C THR A 566 20.66 -20.80 -23.07
N LEU A 567 20.01 -19.78 -22.52
CA LEU A 567 20.66 -18.57 -21.98
C LEU A 567 20.16 -18.28 -20.56
N ASN A 568 21.09 -17.99 -19.65
CA ASN A 568 20.78 -17.62 -18.27
C ASN A 568 21.29 -16.20 -17.99
N ILE A 569 20.39 -15.24 -17.91
CA ILE A 569 20.68 -13.83 -17.62
C ILE A 569 20.47 -13.61 -16.13
N VAL A 570 21.53 -13.27 -15.40
CA VAL A 570 21.51 -13.12 -13.95
C VAL A 570 22.36 -11.93 -13.54
N ASP A 571 21.85 -11.10 -12.63
CA ASP A 571 22.54 -9.90 -12.15
C ASP A 571 23.08 -9.05 -13.31
N ALA A 572 22.29 -8.89 -14.37
CA ALA A 572 22.68 -8.18 -15.58
C ALA A 572 21.97 -6.83 -15.68
N ALA A 573 22.63 -5.85 -16.28
CA ALA A 573 22.06 -4.54 -16.53
C ALA A 573 22.41 -4.00 -17.92
N TYR A 574 21.43 -3.41 -18.61
CA TYR A 574 21.62 -2.79 -19.94
C TYR A 574 22.23 -3.76 -20.97
N VAL A 575 21.57 -4.91 -21.13
CA VAL A 575 21.98 -5.99 -22.04
C VAL A 575 20.93 -6.20 -23.13
N VAL A 576 21.39 -6.44 -24.35
CA VAL A 576 20.53 -6.82 -25.48
C VAL A 576 20.89 -8.23 -25.95
N ILE A 577 19.89 -9.10 -26.09
CA ILE A 577 19.94 -10.36 -26.82
C ILE A 577 19.24 -10.12 -28.15
N ARG A 578 19.98 -10.20 -29.26
CA ARG A 578 19.48 -9.79 -30.57
C ARG A 578 19.81 -10.77 -31.69
N ASP A 579 18.86 -10.93 -32.62
CA ASP A 579 19.02 -11.63 -33.91
C ASP A 579 19.52 -13.09 -33.74
N MET A 580 18.96 -13.82 -32.75
CA MET A 580 19.39 -15.20 -32.44
C MET A 580 18.33 -16.25 -32.74
N THR A 581 18.78 -17.43 -33.13
CA THR A 581 17.98 -18.67 -33.04
C THR A 581 18.39 -19.42 -31.78
N ILE A 582 17.45 -19.62 -30.87
CA ILE A 582 17.64 -20.23 -29.55
C ILE A 582 16.79 -21.48 -29.48
N LEU A 583 17.45 -22.62 -29.33
CA LEU A 583 16.85 -23.95 -29.32
C LEU A 583 17.11 -24.63 -27.97
N GLY A 584 16.14 -25.39 -27.50
CA GLY A 584 16.34 -26.25 -26.34
C GLY A 584 16.28 -25.50 -25.00
N GLY A 585 16.91 -26.12 -24.01
CA GLY A 585 16.79 -25.81 -22.59
C GLY A 585 15.84 -26.79 -21.93
N LYS A 586 16.32 -27.53 -20.93
CA LYS A 586 15.53 -28.54 -20.21
C LYS A 586 14.27 -27.90 -19.58
N LYS A 587 14.36 -26.65 -19.14
CA LYS A 587 13.25 -25.89 -18.55
C LYS A 587 12.88 -24.66 -19.35
N HIS A 588 13.86 -23.84 -19.76
CA HIS A 588 13.57 -22.57 -20.43
C HIS A 588 14.47 -22.30 -21.64
N GLY A 589 13.99 -21.54 -22.61
CA GLY A 589 14.87 -21.01 -23.67
C GLY A 589 15.84 -19.97 -23.08
N ILE A 590 15.26 -18.93 -22.48
CA ILE A 590 15.97 -17.86 -21.79
C ILE A 590 15.38 -17.73 -20.37
N ARG A 591 16.24 -17.62 -19.36
CA ARG A 591 15.83 -17.22 -17.99
C ARG A 591 16.48 -15.90 -17.61
N VAL A 592 15.71 -15.03 -16.96
CA VAL A 592 16.14 -13.71 -16.49
C VAL A 592 15.81 -13.59 -15.01
N THR A 593 16.84 -13.38 -14.19
CA THR A 593 16.73 -13.25 -12.73
C THR A 593 17.53 -12.05 -12.25
N ASN A 594 17.00 -11.29 -11.29
CA ASN A 594 17.67 -10.13 -10.69
C ASN A 594 18.34 -9.16 -11.69
N SER A 595 17.69 -8.90 -12.83
CA SER A 595 18.28 -8.13 -13.93
C SER A 595 17.39 -6.98 -14.38
N HIS A 596 17.97 -5.89 -14.90
CA HIS A 596 17.17 -4.74 -15.33
C HIS A 596 17.70 -4.02 -16.57
N HIS A 597 16.80 -3.39 -17.35
CA HIS A 597 17.11 -2.89 -18.69
C HIS A 597 17.65 -4.00 -19.58
N ILE A 598 16.85 -5.05 -19.80
CA ILE A 598 17.19 -6.15 -20.70
C ILE A 598 16.29 -6.04 -21.93
N ARG A 599 16.87 -6.17 -23.13
CA ARG A 599 16.11 -6.31 -24.37
C ARG A 599 16.35 -7.69 -24.96
N ILE A 600 15.26 -8.41 -25.23
CA ILE A 600 15.27 -9.68 -25.96
C ILE A 600 14.50 -9.39 -27.24
N GLU A 601 15.22 -9.30 -28.36
CA GLU A 601 14.64 -8.82 -29.61
C GLU A 601 15.07 -9.60 -30.85
N ASN A 602 14.17 -9.72 -31.81
CA ASN A 602 14.39 -10.41 -33.08
C ASN A 602 14.90 -11.86 -32.91
N CYS A 603 14.46 -12.56 -31.86
CA CYS A 603 14.88 -13.94 -31.62
C CYS A 603 13.82 -14.95 -32.09
N ASN A 604 14.27 -16.08 -32.62
CA ASN A 604 13.46 -17.28 -32.82
C ASN A 604 13.78 -18.25 -31.67
N ILE A 605 12.80 -18.55 -30.82
CA ILE A 605 12.95 -19.35 -29.61
C ILE A 605 12.04 -20.58 -29.70
N SER A 606 12.61 -21.78 -29.66
CA SER A 606 11.84 -23.03 -29.75
C SER A 606 12.48 -24.23 -29.04
N GLY A 607 11.71 -25.31 -28.86
CA GLY A 607 12.21 -26.58 -28.33
C GLY A 607 12.59 -26.60 -26.85
N TRP A 608 12.17 -25.61 -26.07
CA TRP A 608 12.38 -25.57 -24.61
C TRP A 608 11.49 -26.59 -23.88
N GLY A 609 11.85 -26.88 -22.65
CA GLY A 609 11.07 -27.72 -21.75
C GLY A 609 11.27 -29.23 -21.98
N VAL A 610 10.51 -30.01 -21.22
CA VAL A 610 10.51 -31.48 -21.25
C VAL A 610 9.19 -31.95 -21.88
N ALA A 611 9.27 -32.95 -22.77
CA ALA A 611 8.07 -33.57 -23.36
C ALA A 611 7.19 -34.25 -22.31
N GLY A 612 7.82 -34.92 -21.35
CA GLY A 612 7.16 -35.65 -20.27
C GLY A 612 6.50 -36.94 -20.73
N ILE A 613 5.87 -37.62 -19.77
CA ILE A 613 4.93 -38.72 -20.01
C ILE A 613 3.66 -38.44 -19.22
N LEU A 614 2.51 -38.94 -19.69
CA LEU A 614 1.27 -38.88 -18.94
C LEU A 614 1.34 -39.78 -17.70
N ASP A 615 0.94 -39.24 -16.56
CA ASP A 615 0.67 -40.01 -15.35
C ASP A 615 -0.71 -40.70 -15.41
N ALA A 616 -1.06 -41.44 -14.34
CA ALA A 616 -2.34 -42.15 -14.28
C ALA A 616 -3.57 -41.23 -14.22
N ASN A 617 -3.38 -39.94 -13.93
CA ASN A 617 -4.44 -38.94 -13.82
C ASN A 617 -4.56 -38.08 -15.09
N GLY A 618 -3.65 -38.21 -16.06
CA GLY A 618 -3.66 -37.45 -17.31
C GLY A 618 -2.81 -36.18 -17.30
N PHE A 619 -1.93 -36.00 -16.32
CA PHE A 619 -0.99 -34.88 -16.26
C PHE A 619 0.38 -35.28 -16.79
N TYR A 620 1.11 -34.34 -17.41
CA TYR A 620 2.48 -34.58 -17.85
C TYR A 620 3.47 -34.45 -16.71
N ILE A 621 4.28 -35.49 -16.51
CA ILE A 621 5.33 -35.56 -15.49
C ILE A 621 6.71 -35.78 -16.13
N ASP A 622 7.77 -35.32 -15.47
CA ASP A 622 9.15 -35.65 -15.85
C ASP A 622 9.61 -36.91 -15.08
N PRO A 623 9.72 -38.08 -15.75
CA PRO A 623 10.17 -39.31 -15.10
C PRO A 623 11.63 -39.25 -14.65
N ASN A 624 12.42 -38.29 -15.18
CA ASN A 624 13.80 -38.06 -14.79
C ASN A 624 13.96 -37.06 -13.64
N ASP A 625 12.86 -36.47 -13.17
CA ASP A 625 12.82 -35.54 -12.03
C ASP A 625 11.78 -36.02 -11.01
N ASN A 626 11.93 -37.27 -10.53
CA ASN A 626 11.07 -37.87 -9.51
C ASN A 626 9.56 -37.79 -9.82
N ASN A 627 9.18 -37.93 -11.10
CA ASN A 627 7.79 -37.79 -11.56
C ASN A 627 7.18 -36.42 -11.21
N ARG A 628 7.99 -35.37 -11.16
CA ARG A 628 7.53 -34.00 -10.93
C ARG A 628 6.58 -33.57 -12.05
N LEU A 629 5.46 -32.94 -11.68
CA LEU A 629 4.55 -32.28 -12.60
C LEU A 629 5.31 -31.25 -13.45
N ILE A 630 5.17 -31.35 -14.77
CA ILE A 630 5.73 -30.39 -15.70
C ILE A 630 4.78 -29.20 -15.72
N ASN A 631 5.23 -28.07 -15.18
CA ASN A 631 4.50 -26.82 -15.23
C ASN A 631 5.47 -25.63 -15.22
N ASN A 632 5.04 -24.50 -15.77
CA ASN A 632 5.75 -23.22 -15.77
C ASN A 632 7.11 -23.23 -16.50
N GLN A 633 7.37 -24.19 -17.37
CA GLN A 633 8.54 -24.17 -18.25
C GLN A 633 8.29 -23.18 -19.39
N ALA A 634 9.26 -22.35 -19.79
CA ALA A 634 8.94 -21.21 -20.66
C ALA A 634 9.98 -20.89 -21.72
N GLY A 635 9.56 -20.38 -22.88
CA GLY A 635 10.47 -19.83 -23.88
C GLY A 635 11.32 -18.72 -23.29
N ILE A 636 10.66 -17.77 -22.59
CA ILE A 636 11.30 -16.73 -21.78
C ILE A 636 10.71 -16.76 -20.37
N TYR A 637 11.56 -16.93 -19.37
CA TYR A 637 11.18 -16.99 -17.96
C TYR A 637 11.77 -15.81 -17.20
N VAL A 638 10.94 -14.87 -16.75
CA VAL A 638 11.36 -13.68 -16.00
C VAL A 638 10.98 -13.83 -14.53
N GLU A 639 11.96 -13.71 -13.65
CA GLU A 639 11.82 -13.95 -12.22
C GLU A 639 11.93 -12.70 -11.35
N SER A 640 11.75 -12.94 -10.05
CA SER A 640 12.01 -12.05 -8.93
C SER A 640 13.20 -11.13 -9.17
N ALA A 641 13.05 -9.90 -8.66
CA ALA A 641 14.03 -8.83 -8.76
C ALA A 641 14.35 -8.32 -10.19
N SER A 642 13.77 -8.90 -11.25
CA SER A 642 13.90 -8.36 -12.62
C SER A 642 12.86 -7.27 -12.97
N SER A 643 13.28 -6.15 -13.56
CA SER A 643 12.39 -5.04 -14.01
C SER A 643 12.89 -4.47 -15.34
N GLN A 644 12.08 -3.71 -16.09
CA GLN A 644 12.54 -3.09 -17.34
C GLN A 644 13.09 -4.12 -18.33
N ILE A 645 12.25 -5.14 -18.57
CA ILE A 645 12.52 -6.22 -19.51
C ILE A 645 11.65 -5.95 -20.72
N VAL A 646 12.29 -5.84 -21.88
CA VAL A 646 11.63 -5.68 -23.16
C VAL A 646 11.74 -7.00 -23.91
N ILE A 647 10.59 -7.61 -24.20
CA ILE A 647 10.47 -8.79 -25.05
C ILE A 647 9.78 -8.30 -26.31
N GLN A 648 10.51 -8.17 -27.41
CA GLN A 648 9.95 -7.60 -28.63
C GLN A 648 10.35 -8.29 -29.92
N ASN A 649 9.47 -8.30 -30.93
CA ASN A 649 9.81 -8.81 -32.27
C ASN A 649 10.33 -10.25 -32.27
N ASN A 650 9.91 -11.08 -31.30
CA ASN A 650 10.34 -12.47 -31.20
C ASN A 650 9.29 -13.41 -31.76
N LEU A 651 9.76 -14.54 -32.30
CA LEU A 651 8.94 -15.71 -32.57
C LEU A 651 9.23 -16.75 -31.47
N ILE A 652 8.27 -16.99 -30.57
CA ILE A 652 8.39 -17.92 -29.44
C ILE A 652 7.41 -19.06 -29.67
N HIS A 653 7.92 -20.23 -30.05
CA HIS A 653 7.05 -21.28 -30.57
C HIS A 653 7.53 -22.71 -30.33
N SER A 654 6.61 -23.66 -30.44
CA SER A 654 6.94 -25.09 -30.48
C SER A 654 7.79 -25.56 -29.28
N PRO A 655 7.22 -25.51 -28.05
CA PRO A 655 7.82 -26.17 -26.91
C PRO A 655 8.02 -27.68 -27.18
N ARG A 656 8.86 -28.33 -26.38
CA ARG A 656 9.11 -29.78 -26.51
C ARG A 656 7.94 -30.63 -25.99
N GLY A 657 7.17 -30.12 -25.03
CA GLY A 657 6.02 -30.80 -24.47
C GLY A 657 4.74 -30.01 -24.66
N THR A 658 3.66 -30.54 -24.10
CA THR A 658 2.31 -29.99 -24.20
C THR A 658 1.64 -29.98 -22.84
N SER A 659 0.64 -29.12 -22.67
CA SER A 659 -0.23 -29.11 -21.49
C SER A 659 -1.34 -30.19 -21.58
N ASN A 660 -1.91 -30.56 -20.43
CA ASN A 660 -3.22 -31.21 -20.36
C ASN A 660 -4.36 -30.21 -20.61
N THR A 661 -5.59 -30.72 -20.79
CA THR A 661 -6.81 -29.92 -20.96
C THR A 661 -7.64 -29.87 -19.67
N TRP A 662 -8.61 -28.95 -19.64
CA TRP A 662 -9.59 -28.83 -18.56
C TRP A 662 -10.48 -30.08 -18.38
N THR A 663 -10.57 -30.97 -19.38
CA THR A 663 -11.25 -32.27 -19.26
C THR A 663 -10.58 -33.18 -18.22
N VAL A 664 -9.26 -33.01 -18.03
CA VAL A 664 -8.47 -33.71 -17.00
C VAL A 664 -8.47 -32.94 -15.68
N GLY A 665 -8.23 -31.63 -15.74
CA GLY A 665 -8.11 -30.73 -14.60
C GLY A 665 -7.45 -29.42 -15.04
N HIS A 666 -7.14 -28.53 -14.09
CA HIS A 666 -6.44 -27.27 -14.41
C HIS A 666 -5.20 -27.58 -15.27
N PRO A 667 -5.08 -27.00 -16.47
CA PRO A 667 -3.92 -27.22 -17.32
C PRO A 667 -2.60 -26.92 -16.58
N ALA A 668 -1.58 -27.72 -16.89
CA ALA A 668 -0.24 -27.60 -16.36
C ALA A 668 0.74 -27.99 -17.47
N GLY A 669 1.69 -27.10 -17.76
CA GLY A 669 2.55 -27.30 -18.92
C GLY A 669 3.50 -26.14 -19.19
N GLN A 670 3.89 -26.03 -20.45
CA GLN A 670 4.83 -25.04 -20.95
C GLN A 670 4.13 -23.72 -21.29
N GLN A 671 4.85 -22.62 -21.25
CA GLN A 671 4.38 -21.28 -21.62
C GLN A 671 5.32 -20.63 -22.63
N ALA A 672 4.86 -19.62 -23.36
CA ALA A 672 5.77 -18.81 -24.18
C ALA A 672 6.57 -17.87 -23.27
N VAL A 673 5.87 -17.13 -22.41
CA VAL A 673 6.46 -16.25 -21.40
C VAL A 673 5.93 -16.60 -20.01
N MET A 674 6.78 -16.49 -19.01
CA MET A 674 6.38 -16.54 -17.59
C MET A 674 6.87 -15.30 -16.85
N LEU A 675 5.96 -14.65 -16.11
CA LEU A 675 6.27 -13.53 -15.22
C LEU A 675 6.08 -13.94 -13.76
N ARG A 676 7.18 -14.30 -13.09
CA ARG A 676 7.15 -14.75 -11.70
C ARG A 676 7.71 -13.70 -10.75
N ARG A 677 6.83 -13.03 -10.01
CA ARG A 677 7.16 -12.03 -8.95
C ARG A 677 8.12 -10.95 -9.42
N THR A 678 7.96 -10.52 -10.66
CA THR A 678 8.85 -9.55 -11.30
C THR A 678 8.67 -8.15 -10.68
N GLY A 679 9.40 -7.17 -11.19
CA GLY A 679 9.36 -5.78 -10.71
C GLY A 679 8.44 -4.88 -11.45
N GLY A 680 7.79 -5.42 -12.47
CA GLY A 680 7.06 -4.62 -13.43
C GLY A 680 7.98 -3.71 -14.24
N ASN A 681 7.36 -2.67 -14.78
CA ASN A 681 7.90 -1.80 -15.80
C ASN A 681 8.44 -2.61 -16.99
N HIS A 682 7.70 -3.61 -17.46
CA HIS A 682 8.07 -4.41 -18.62
C HIS A 682 7.38 -3.90 -19.89
N VAL A 683 7.92 -4.29 -21.04
CA VAL A 683 7.25 -4.10 -22.33
C VAL A 683 7.30 -5.42 -23.10
N ILE A 684 6.15 -5.96 -23.45
CA ILE A 684 6.02 -7.17 -24.26
C ILE A 684 5.27 -6.77 -25.53
N ARG A 685 5.98 -6.67 -26.66
CA ARG A 685 5.37 -6.13 -27.89
C ARG A 685 5.80 -6.78 -29.18
N ASP A 686 4.97 -6.73 -30.21
CA ASP A 686 5.34 -7.17 -31.56
C ASP A 686 5.82 -8.64 -31.61
N ASN A 687 5.38 -9.50 -30.68
CA ASN A 687 5.81 -10.90 -30.64
C ASN A 687 4.74 -11.83 -31.20
N ASP A 688 5.22 -12.90 -31.84
CA ASP A 688 4.42 -14.06 -32.21
C ASP A 688 4.69 -15.18 -31.19
N MET A 689 3.71 -15.46 -30.34
CA MET A 689 3.84 -16.41 -29.23
C MET A 689 2.79 -17.51 -29.36
N MET A 690 3.23 -18.72 -29.70
CA MET A 690 2.30 -19.77 -30.07
C MET A 690 2.75 -21.18 -29.69
N GLY A 691 1.82 -21.99 -29.21
CA GLY A 691 1.94 -23.45 -29.28
C GLY A 691 1.84 -23.94 -30.74
N ASN A 692 1.41 -25.18 -30.91
CA ASN A 692 0.96 -25.70 -32.20
C ASN A 692 -0.03 -26.86 -32.00
N GLU A 693 -0.57 -27.39 -33.08
CA GLU A 693 -1.55 -28.49 -33.08
C GLU A 693 -1.11 -29.73 -32.27
N GLU A 694 0.20 -29.97 -32.11
CA GLU A 694 0.76 -31.09 -31.35
C GLU A 694 1.22 -30.70 -29.93
N HIS A 695 1.54 -29.43 -29.71
CA HIS A 695 2.21 -28.91 -28.50
C HIS A 695 1.55 -27.62 -28.04
N TRP A 696 0.41 -27.77 -27.34
CA TRP A 696 -0.35 -26.67 -26.77
C TRP A 696 0.31 -26.17 -25.49
N LEU A 697 0.32 -24.86 -25.31
CA LEU A 697 0.81 -24.21 -24.10
C LEU A 697 -0.20 -24.40 -22.96
N ASN A 698 0.26 -24.27 -21.72
CA ASN A 698 -0.61 -24.06 -20.56
C ASN A 698 -1.29 -22.70 -20.70
N ASP A 699 -0.49 -21.65 -20.55
CA ASP A 699 -0.80 -20.25 -20.85
C ASP A 699 0.17 -19.74 -21.92
N VAL A 700 -0.22 -18.80 -22.77
CA VAL A 700 0.78 -18.18 -23.66
C VAL A 700 1.70 -17.29 -22.83
N ILE A 701 1.12 -16.37 -22.05
CA ILE A 701 1.82 -15.61 -21.02
C ILE A 701 1.20 -15.94 -19.66
N GLY A 702 1.92 -16.66 -18.82
CA GLY A 702 1.46 -16.95 -17.44
C GLY A 702 2.13 -16.04 -16.40
N SER A 703 1.53 -15.98 -15.22
CA SER A 703 1.94 -15.11 -14.11
C SER A 703 1.93 -15.84 -12.77
N ILE A 704 2.89 -15.53 -11.90
CA ILE A 704 2.98 -16.11 -10.55
C ILE A 704 3.47 -15.05 -9.54
N ASP A 705 2.92 -14.91 -8.33
CA ASP A 705 1.73 -15.60 -7.81
C ASP A 705 0.45 -14.79 -8.09
N ASN A 706 -0.55 -15.42 -8.72
CA ASN A 706 -1.80 -14.79 -9.19
C ASN A 706 -2.60 -14.07 -8.09
N SER A 707 -2.48 -14.50 -6.82
CA SER A 707 -3.22 -13.93 -5.68
C SER A 707 -2.52 -12.75 -4.98
N LYS A 708 -1.30 -12.39 -5.40
CA LYS A 708 -0.47 -11.39 -4.69
C LYS A 708 -0.37 -10.10 -5.48
N ARG A 709 -0.27 -8.94 -4.82
CA ARG A 709 -0.13 -7.66 -5.52
C ARG A 709 1.23 -7.48 -6.21
N ARG A 710 2.21 -8.35 -5.95
CA ARG A 710 3.43 -8.51 -6.77
C ARG A 710 3.37 -9.67 -7.77
N GLY A 711 2.21 -10.32 -7.92
CA GLY A 711 1.94 -11.26 -9.03
C GLY A 711 2.07 -10.57 -10.38
N GLY A 712 2.48 -11.31 -11.41
CA GLY A 712 2.84 -10.77 -12.71
C GLY A 712 1.63 -10.27 -13.51
N PRO A 713 1.74 -9.17 -14.28
CA PRO A 713 2.95 -8.38 -14.58
C PRO A 713 3.30 -7.33 -13.51
N TYR A 714 2.71 -7.42 -12.32
CA TYR A 714 2.89 -6.52 -11.17
C TYR A 714 2.47 -5.06 -11.44
N ARG A 715 3.33 -4.26 -12.06
CA ARG A 715 3.12 -2.82 -12.22
C ARG A 715 3.71 -2.22 -13.49
N ASP A 716 3.16 -1.09 -13.92
CA ASP A 716 3.65 -0.18 -14.96
C ASP A 716 4.09 -0.89 -16.26
N THR A 717 3.41 -1.96 -16.65
CA THR A 717 3.82 -2.84 -17.76
C THR A 717 2.92 -2.69 -18.98
N ASP A 718 3.53 -2.64 -20.16
CA ASP A 718 2.85 -2.56 -21.46
C ASP A 718 2.90 -3.90 -22.18
N ILE A 719 1.76 -4.33 -22.74
CA ILE A 719 1.63 -5.57 -23.49
C ILE A 719 0.83 -5.30 -24.76
N TYR A 720 1.48 -5.18 -25.92
CA TYR A 720 0.76 -4.73 -27.11
C TYR A 720 1.25 -5.26 -28.44
N ASN A 721 0.35 -5.29 -29.43
CA ASN A 721 0.65 -5.75 -30.79
C ASN A 721 1.29 -7.16 -30.83
N ASN A 722 0.87 -8.06 -29.92
CA ASN A 722 1.31 -9.45 -29.92
C ASN A 722 0.25 -10.38 -30.52
N ILE A 723 0.70 -11.48 -31.11
CA ILE A 723 -0.15 -12.63 -31.45
C ILE A 723 0.06 -13.72 -30.39
N MET A 724 -1.03 -14.19 -29.80
CA MET A 724 -1.04 -15.21 -28.75
C MET A 724 -1.96 -16.35 -29.15
N ALA A 725 -1.41 -17.56 -29.29
CA ALA A 725 -2.20 -18.70 -29.76
C ALA A 725 -1.83 -20.07 -29.19
N TYR A 726 -2.78 -21.01 -29.29
CA TYR A 726 -2.64 -22.43 -28.93
C TYR A 726 -2.37 -22.64 -27.43
N SER A 727 -3.33 -22.20 -26.61
CA SER A 727 -3.30 -22.30 -25.15
C SER A 727 -4.40 -23.22 -24.63
N ALA A 728 -4.06 -24.16 -23.76
CA ALA A 728 -5.02 -25.05 -23.11
C ALA A 728 -5.76 -24.38 -21.93
N ASP A 729 -5.22 -23.28 -21.41
CA ASP A 729 -5.84 -22.43 -20.40
C ASP A 729 -5.94 -20.98 -20.90
N ASP A 730 -5.25 -20.02 -20.27
CA ASP A 730 -5.41 -18.61 -20.56
C ASP A 730 -4.51 -18.20 -21.75
N GLY A 731 -5.01 -17.34 -22.64
CA GLY A 731 -4.15 -16.66 -23.61
C GLY A 731 -3.12 -15.80 -22.88
N ILE A 732 -3.54 -15.11 -21.84
CA ILE A 732 -2.66 -14.36 -20.95
C ILE A 732 -3.25 -14.27 -19.54
N GLU A 733 -2.39 -14.45 -18.54
CA GLU A 733 -2.65 -14.09 -17.15
C GLU A 733 -2.09 -12.70 -16.86
N LEU A 734 -2.96 -11.77 -16.51
CA LEU A 734 -2.61 -10.49 -15.88
C LEU A 734 -2.69 -10.56 -14.35
N ASP A 735 -2.95 -11.73 -13.79
CA ASP A 735 -3.37 -11.91 -12.40
C ASP A 735 -2.36 -11.40 -11.36
N GLY A 736 -2.86 -10.77 -10.30
CA GLY A 736 -2.06 -10.23 -9.22
C GLY A 736 -2.04 -8.71 -9.25
N GLY A 737 -0.87 -8.09 -9.35
CA GLY A 737 -0.69 -6.66 -9.10
C GLY A 737 -1.55 -5.75 -9.97
N GLN A 738 -1.45 -5.93 -11.30
CA GLN A 738 -2.21 -5.17 -12.29
C GLN A 738 -2.15 -3.63 -12.13
N ILE A 739 -1.09 -3.12 -11.53
CA ILE A 739 -0.94 -1.69 -11.24
C ILE A 739 -0.51 -0.94 -12.50
N ASN A 740 -1.29 0.00 -13.00
CA ASN A 740 -0.95 0.72 -14.25
C ASN A 740 -0.51 -0.25 -15.38
N VAL A 741 -1.18 -1.41 -15.47
CA VAL A 741 -0.90 -2.40 -16.52
C VAL A 741 -1.76 -2.04 -17.72
N ARG A 742 -1.17 -2.05 -18.91
CA ARG A 742 -1.74 -1.51 -20.13
C ARG A 742 -1.59 -2.53 -21.26
N MET A 743 -2.70 -2.97 -21.81
CA MET A 743 -2.72 -4.04 -22.80
C MET A 743 -3.57 -3.66 -24.02
N TRP A 744 -2.96 -3.60 -25.21
CA TRP A 744 -3.67 -3.16 -26.40
C TRP A 744 -3.22 -3.75 -27.73
N ASP A 745 -4.10 -3.71 -28.73
CA ASP A 745 -3.84 -4.19 -30.10
C ASP A 745 -3.29 -5.62 -30.17
N ASN A 746 -3.53 -6.47 -29.17
CA ASN A 746 -3.14 -7.88 -29.22
C ASN A 746 -4.20 -8.71 -29.92
N TRP A 747 -3.76 -9.77 -30.60
CA TRP A 747 -4.64 -10.80 -31.15
C TRP A 747 -4.47 -12.11 -30.38
N ILE A 748 -5.55 -12.56 -29.74
CA ILE A 748 -5.60 -13.79 -28.95
C ILE A 748 -6.54 -14.77 -29.64
N THR A 749 -6.05 -15.95 -29.98
CA THR A 749 -6.78 -16.90 -30.81
C THR A 749 -6.45 -18.35 -30.46
N ARG A 750 -7.37 -19.30 -30.59
CA ARG A 750 -7.15 -20.72 -30.22
C ARG A 750 -6.65 -20.90 -28.78
N CYS A 751 -7.31 -20.23 -27.85
CA CYS A 751 -7.08 -20.37 -26.42
C CYS A 751 -8.37 -20.80 -25.72
N PHE A 752 -8.26 -21.56 -24.63
CA PHE A 752 -9.43 -21.94 -23.83
C PHE A 752 -10.08 -20.70 -23.18
N VAL A 753 -9.28 -19.80 -22.60
CA VAL A 753 -9.68 -18.47 -22.13
C VAL A 753 -8.86 -17.41 -22.88
N GLY A 754 -9.43 -16.23 -23.12
CA GLY A 754 -8.72 -15.13 -23.78
C GLY A 754 -7.74 -14.44 -22.84
N ILE A 755 -8.26 -13.64 -21.90
CA ILE A 755 -7.50 -12.86 -20.92
C ILE A 755 -8.02 -13.18 -19.52
N SER A 756 -7.12 -13.57 -18.62
CA SER A 756 -7.37 -13.64 -17.19
C SER A 756 -6.89 -12.37 -16.48
N THR A 757 -7.77 -11.82 -15.64
CA THR A 757 -7.48 -10.73 -14.72
C THR A 757 -7.85 -11.13 -13.29
N ALA A 758 -7.86 -12.43 -12.98
CA ALA A 758 -8.36 -13.05 -11.76
C ALA A 758 -7.23 -13.31 -10.74
N LEU A 759 -6.78 -12.32 -9.97
CA LEU A 759 -7.47 -11.08 -9.64
C LEU A 759 -6.66 -9.81 -9.84
N ASN A 760 -7.34 -8.66 -9.93
CA ASN A 760 -6.74 -7.34 -9.90
C ASN A 760 -6.56 -6.83 -8.46
N ARG A 761 -5.34 -6.96 -7.91
CA ARG A 761 -5.00 -6.61 -6.51
C ARG A 761 -4.69 -5.12 -6.29
N GLY A 762 -4.33 -4.38 -7.33
CA GLY A 762 -3.81 -3.02 -7.18
C GLY A 762 -4.39 -2.02 -8.16
N GLY A 763 -4.46 -2.37 -9.46
CA GLY A 763 -5.05 -1.53 -10.49
C GLY A 763 -4.42 -0.13 -10.63
N PRO A 764 -4.91 0.69 -11.56
CA PRO A 764 -5.76 0.32 -12.69
C PRO A 764 -5.10 -0.68 -13.63
N CYS A 765 -5.93 -1.54 -14.22
CA CYS A 765 -5.60 -2.32 -15.41
C CYS A 765 -6.41 -1.79 -16.58
N TYR A 766 -5.75 -1.57 -17.72
CA TYR A 766 -6.35 -1.02 -18.93
C TYR A 766 -6.19 -2.02 -20.08
N ILE A 767 -7.30 -2.44 -20.67
CA ILE A 767 -7.33 -3.41 -21.77
C ILE A 767 -8.16 -2.81 -22.90
N TRP A 768 -7.54 -2.51 -24.04
CA TRP A 768 -8.27 -1.90 -25.14
C TRP A 768 -7.83 -2.34 -26.53
N ARG A 769 -8.75 -2.30 -27.50
CA ARG A 769 -8.47 -2.64 -28.92
C ARG A 769 -7.86 -4.02 -29.16
N ASN A 770 -7.98 -4.94 -28.21
CA ASN A 770 -7.56 -6.32 -28.41
C ASN A 770 -8.63 -7.07 -29.20
N VAL A 771 -8.21 -8.08 -29.95
CA VAL A 771 -9.08 -9.03 -30.63
C VAL A 771 -8.95 -10.39 -29.96
N ILE A 772 -10.08 -10.97 -29.59
CA ILE A 772 -10.18 -12.34 -29.06
C ILE A 772 -11.11 -13.13 -29.98
N ASP A 773 -10.59 -14.12 -30.71
CA ASP A 773 -11.38 -14.93 -31.65
C ASP A 773 -10.97 -16.42 -31.65
N ASP A 774 -11.65 -17.23 -32.48
CA ASP A 774 -11.40 -18.68 -32.69
C ASP A 774 -11.07 -19.45 -31.39
N MET A 775 -11.78 -19.14 -30.30
CA MET A 775 -11.50 -19.72 -28.98
C MET A 775 -11.83 -21.21 -28.93
N GLY A 776 -10.98 -21.96 -28.24
CA GLY A 776 -11.08 -23.40 -28.09
C GLY A 776 -9.73 -24.02 -27.74
N ASP A 777 -9.74 -25.02 -26.85
CA ASP A 777 -8.59 -25.91 -26.63
C ASP A 777 -8.49 -26.97 -27.75
N VAL A 778 -7.53 -27.90 -27.62
CA VAL A 778 -7.32 -29.01 -28.57
C VAL A 778 -8.54 -29.93 -28.74
N GLU A 779 -9.47 -29.93 -27.79
CA GLU A 779 -10.72 -30.70 -27.83
C GLU A 779 -11.90 -29.86 -28.38
N GLY A 780 -11.68 -28.57 -28.65
CA GLY A 780 -12.69 -27.60 -29.05
C GLY A 780 -13.52 -27.05 -27.88
N ASN A 781 -13.11 -27.31 -26.63
CA ASN A 781 -13.76 -26.74 -25.45
C ASN A 781 -13.27 -25.30 -25.21
N SER A 782 -14.15 -24.42 -24.75
CA SER A 782 -13.79 -23.03 -24.46
C SER A 782 -14.39 -22.54 -23.14
N GLY A 783 -13.59 -21.78 -22.41
CA GLY A 783 -13.96 -20.97 -21.26
C GLY A 783 -14.50 -19.61 -21.67
N SER A 784 -14.38 -18.62 -20.78
CA SER A 784 -14.77 -17.23 -21.06
C SER A 784 -13.67 -16.47 -21.80
N ALA A 785 -14.03 -15.50 -22.65
CA ALA A 785 -13.02 -14.63 -23.27
C ALA A 785 -12.29 -13.76 -22.25
N LEU A 786 -13.02 -13.22 -21.26
CA LEU A 786 -12.49 -12.41 -20.17
C LEU A 786 -12.85 -13.02 -18.81
N LYS A 787 -11.84 -13.38 -18.02
CA LYS A 787 -11.98 -14.04 -16.71
C LYS A 787 -11.66 -13.02 -15.61
N LEU A 788 -12.68 -12.66 -14.81
CA LEU A 788 -12.68 -11.42 -14.02
C LEU A 788 -12.66 -11.61 -12.49
N GLY A 789 -12.29 -12.79 -11.97
CA GLY A 789 -12.46 -13.15 -10.55
C GLY A 789 -11.69 -12.30 -9.53
N GLY A 790 -12.10 -12.36 -8.26
CA GLY A 790 -11.29 -11.83 -7.13
C GLY A 790 -11.96 -10.84 -6.18
N ASN A 791 -13.26 -10.97 -5.88
CA ASN A 791 -13.99 -10.04 -4.99
C ASN A 791 -13.75 -10.21 -3.48
N LYS A 792 -12.84 -11.09 -3.03
CA LYS A 792 -12.60 -11.33 -1.61
C LYS A 792 -11.88 -10.18 -0.90
N HIS A 793 -11.17 -9.34 -1.64
CA HIS A 793 -10.33 -8.28 -1.08
C HIS A 793 -11.11 -7.00 -0.81
N ILE A 794 -10.74 -6.28 0.25
CA ILE A 794 -11.42 -5.06 0.69
C ILE A 794 -11.19 -3.89 -0.28
N TYR A 795 -10.04 -3.87 -0.98
CA TYR A 795 -9.66 -2.83 -1.94
C TYR A 795 -9.07 -3.42 -3.24
N PRO A 796 -9.88 -4.09 -4.09
CA PRO A 796 -9.43 -4.58 -5.39
C PRO A 796 -9.16 -3.40 -6.34
N GLY A 797 -8.28 -3.61 -7.32
CA GLY A 797 -8.03 -2.63 -8.37
C GLY A 797 -9.18 -2.53 -9.37
N LEU A 798 -9.23 -1.41 -10.12
CA LEU A 798 -10.20 -1.23 -11.21
C LEU A 798 -9.68 -1.83 -12.52
N LEU A 799 -10.52 -2.60 -13.19
CA LEU A 799 -10.33 -3.03 -14.57
C LEU A 799 -11.09 -2.11 -15.54
N SER A 800 -10.43 -1.67 -16.60
CA SER A 800 -11.01 -0.86 -17.67
C SER A 800 -10.92 -1.59 -19.01
N LEU A 801 -12.07 -1.79 -19.67
CA LEU A 801 -12.19 -2.53 -20.93
C LEU A 801 -12.76 -1.62 -22.01
N TRP A 802 -11.99 -1.30 -23.05
CA TRP A 802 -12.42 -0.34 -24.08
C TRP A 802 -12.18 -0.81 -25.50
N HIS A 803 -13.13 -0.66 -26.42
CA HIS A 803 -12.90 -0.92 -27.86
C HIS A 803 -12.35 -2.32 -28.20
N ASN A 804 -12.50 -3.32 -27.33
CA ASN A 804 -12.06 -4.69 -27.63
C ASN A 804 -13.08 -5.38 -28.52
N THR A 805 -12.62 -6.28 -29.39
CA THR A 805 -13.48 -7.15 -30.21
C THR A 805 -13.37 -8.58 -29.74
N VAL A 806 -14.48 -9.17 -29.31
CA VAL A 806 -14.55 -10.51 -28.73
C VAL A 806 -15.53 -11.34 -29.52
N ILE A 807 -15.01 -12.38 -30.17
CA ILE A 807 -15.76 -13.31 -31.03
C ILE A 807 -15.62 -14.70 -30.41
N ALA A 808 -16.38 -14.94 -29.34
CA ALA A 808 -16.28 -16.15 -28.54
C ALA A 808 -17.51 -17.07 -28.70
N PRO A 809 -17.33 -18.40 -28.74
CA PRO A 809 -18.45 -19.36 -28.77
C PRO A 809 -19.18 -19.48 -27.42
N ASN A 810 -18.56 -19.06 -26.31
CA ASN A 810 -19.08 -19.11 -24.94
C ASN A 810 -19.22 -17.68 -24.35
N LEU A 811 -19.17 -17.52 -23.02
CA LEU A 811 -19.30 -16.24 -22.32
C LEU A 811 -18.20 -15.22 -22.71
N ALA A 812 -18.60 -14.01 -23.08
CA ALA A 812 -17.66 -12.90 -23.27
C ALA A 812 -16.95 -12.53 -21.96
N MET A 813 -17.70 -12.36 -20.88
CA MET A 813 -17.18 -12.02 -19.55
C MET A 813 -17.72 -13.00 -18.51
N LYS A 814 -16.87 -13.44 -17.58
CA LYS A 814 -17.29 -14.31 -16.48
C LYS A 814 -16.62 -13.90 -15.18
N ASP A 815 -17.40 -13.88 -14.10
CA ASP A 815 -16.87 -13.83 -12.74
C ASP A 815 -16.05 -15.09 -12.44
N GLY A 816 -14.79 -14.91 -12.09
CA GLY A 816 -13.89 -16.02 -11.81
C GLY A 816 -14.22 -16.70 -10.48
N LEU A 817 -14.09 -18.03 -10.44
CA LEU A 817 -14.17 -18.83 -9.20
C LEU A 817 -12.91 -18.69 -8.32
N TYR A 818 -11.88 -17.99 -8.79
CA TYR A 818 -10.62 -17.82 -8.08
C TYR A 818 -10.76 -16.72 -7.01
N ASP A 819 -10.44 -17.08 -5.76
CA ASP A 819 -10.32 -16.20 -4.59
C ASP A 819 -11.53 -15.27 -4.33
N GLY A 820 -12.72 -15.87 -4.13
CA GLY A 820 -13.94 -15.16 -3.65
C GLY A 820 -15.21 -15.41 -4.47
N GLY A 821 -15.05 -15.91 -5.71
CA GLY A 821 -16.17 -16.33 -6.56
C GLY A 821 -16.94 -15.23 -7.29
N GLY A 822 -16.68 -13.94 -7.00
CA GLY A 822 -17.21 -12.80 -7.75
C GLY A 822 -16.12 -11.94 -8.39
N PRO A 823 -16.47 -10.93 -9.20
CA PRO A 823 -15.51 -10.19 -10.01
C PRO A 823 -14.82 -9.05 -9.26
N THR A 824 -13.65 -8.61 -9.74
CA THR A 824 -13.10 -7.28 -9.38
C THR A 824 -13.89 -6.16 -10.04
N PRO A 825 -13.85 -4.91 -9.50
CA PRO A 825 -14.51 -3.77 -10.12
C PRO A 825 -14.12 -3.59 -11.59
N VAL A 826 -15.10 -3.41 -12.46
CA VAL A 826 -14.89 -3.32 -13.90
C VAL A 826 -15.72 -2.20 -14.53
N VAL A 827 -15.09 -1.45 -15.43
CA VAL A 827 -15.75 -0.49 -16.32
C VAL A 827 -15.50 -0.92 -17.76
N SER A 828 -16.57 -1.05 -18.54
CA SER A 828 -16.52 -1.45 -19.95
C SER A 828 -17.19 -0.39 -20.82
N ARG A 829 -16.60 -0.01 -21.96
CA ARG A 829 -17.16 0.95 -22.93
C ARG A 829 -16.74 0.61 -24.37
N ASN A 830 -17.65 0.71 -25.33
CA ASN A 830 -17.38 0.59 -26.77
C ASN A 830 -16.80 -0.76 -27.21
N ASN A 831 -16.96 -1.82 -26.44
CA ASN A 831 -16.50 -3.16 -26.83
C ASN A 831 -17.51 -3.83 -27.77
N ILE A 832 -17.05 -4.78 -28.56
CA ILE A 832 -17.85 -5.59 -29.48
C ILE A 832 -17.84 -7.03 -28.98
N PHE A 833 -18.99 -7.54 -28.55
CA PHE A 833 -19.17 -8.92 -28.08
C PHE A 833 -19.97 -9.75 -29.09
N ALA A 834 -19.29 -10.25 -30.12
CA ALA A 834 -19.84 -10.95 -31.28
C ALA A 834 -20.13 -12.45 -31.07
N GLY A 835 -20.25 -12.88 -29.82
CA GLY A 835 -20.42 -14.29 -29.45
C GLY A 835 -21.87 -14.75 -29.29
N ARG A 836 -22.06 -16.07 -29.10
CA ARG A 836 -23.40 -16.65 -28.82
C ARG A 836 -23.99 -16.17 -27.49
N VAL A 837 -23.16 -15.76 -26.53
CA VAL A 837 -23.57 -15.32 -25.20
C VAL A 837 -22.66 -14.18 -24.74
N ALA A 838 -23.12 -12.93 -24.82
CA ALA A 838 -22.42 -11.77 -24.25
C ALA A 838 -22.59 -11.69 -22.72
N ASN A 839 -23.45 -12.53 -22.14
CA ASN A 839 -23.91 -12.49 -20.77
C ASN A 839 -22.89 -12.07 -19.71
N HIS A 840 -23.23 -10.98 -19.03
CA HIS A 840 -22.54 -10.50 -17.84
C HIS A 840 -23.15 -11.18 -16.60
N THR A 841 -22.48 -12.12 -15.96
CA THR A 841 -22.95 -12.72 -14.68
C THR A 841 -22.65 -11.85 -13.45
N LEU A 842 -22.24 -10.59 -13.66
CA LEU A 842 -21.59 -9.78 -12.64
C LEU A 842 -22.62 -9.15 -11.68
N PRO A 843 -22.37 -9.05 -10.37
CA PRO A 843 -23.28 -8.37 -9.44
C PRO A 843 -23.43 -6.85 -9.70
N LEU A 844 -24.65 -6.32 -9.54
CA LEU A 844 -24.92 -4.87 -9.53
C LEU A 844 -24.06 -4.16 -8.47
N GLY A 845 -23.43 -3.04 -8.86
CA GLY A 845 -22.61 -2.20 -7.97
C GLY A 845 -21.10 -2.51 -8.00
N VAL A 846 -20.67 -3.58 -8.69
CA VAL A 846 -19.26 -3.91 -8.93
C VAL A 846 -18.85 -3.67 -10.40
N ALA A 847 -19.81 -3.70 -11.32
CA ALA A 847 -19.58 -3.51 -12.75
C ALA A 847 -20.40 -2.34 -13.31
N ASP A 848 -19.80 -1.60 -14.23
CA ASP A 848 -20.44 -0.58 -15.08
C ASP A 848 -20.06 -0.88 -16.54
N LEU A 849 -21.00 -1.42 -17.32
CA LEU A 849 -20.71 -2.07 -18.60
C LEU A 849 -21.33 -1.34 -19.80
N ASP A 850 -21.71 -0.09 -19.63
CA ASP A 850 -22.50 0.65 -20.62
C ASP A 850 -21.80 0.87 -21.98
N TYR A 851 -22.56 1.22 -23.03
CA TYR A 851 -22.05 1.53 -24.38
C TYR A 851 -21.33 0.38 -25.12
N ASP A 852 -21.48 -0.88 -24.70
CA ASP A 852 -20.95 -1.99 -25.47
C ASP A 852 -21.95 -2.44 -26.56
N LEU A 853 -21.43 -3.04 -27.63
CA LEU A 853 -22.20 -3.66 -28.70
C LEU A 853 -22.24 -5.17 -28.48
N ALA A 854 -23.43 -5.70 -28.19
CA ALA A 854 -23.66 -7.12 -28.00
C ALA A 854 -24.43 -7.73 -29.18
N TYR A 855 -24.25 -9.03 -29.41
CA TYR A 855 -25.04 -9.76 -30.41
C TYR A 855 -26.51 -9.83 -29.97
N GLN A 856 -27.45 -9.88 -30.91
CA GLN A 856 -28.89 -9.91 -30.61
C GLN A 856 -29.26 -11.10 -29.70
N ASP A 857 -30.14 -10.86 -28.72
CA ASP A 857 -30.66 -11.86 -27.76
C ASP A 857 -29.58 -12.50 -26.85
N SER A 858 -28.44 -11.82 -26.64
CA SER A 858 -27.27 -12.39 -25.95
C SER A 858 -27.18 -12.10 -24.44
N PHE A 859 -28.07 -11.28 -23.88
CA PHE A 859 -28.17 -11.01 -22.44
C PHE A 859 -29.03 -12.07 -21.71
N LEU A 860 -28.53 -12.67 -20.61
CA LEU A 860 -29.30 -13.63 -19.79
C LEU A 860 -30.05 -12.98 -18.60
N ALA A 861 -29.84 -11.68 -18.35
CA ALA A 861 -30.55 -10.87 -17.36
C ALA A 861 -31.04 -9.57 -18.00
N ASP A 862 -32.09 -8.96 -17.44
CA ASP A 862 -32.71 -7.74 -17.98
C ASP A 862 -31.65 -6.62 -18.15
N PRO A 863 -31.26 -6.25 -19.39
CA PRO A 863 -30.13 -5.36 -19.68
C PRO A 863 -30.31 -3.94 -19.14
N VAL A 864 -31.53 -3.61 -18.69
CA VAL A 864 -32.00 -2.29 -18.28
C VAL A 864 -31.14 -1.61 -17.21
N ASN A 865 -30.29 -2.34 -16.47
CA ASN A 865 -29.45 -1.75 -15.42
C ASN A 865 -27.94 -1.65 -15.73
N TRP A 866 -27.39 -2.36 -16.74
CA TRP A 866 -25.95 -2.36 -17.02
C TRP A 866 -25.55 -1.73 -18.36
N GLU A 867 -26.45 -1.79 -19.34
CA GLU A 867 -26.22 -1.41 -20.75
C GLU A 867 -27.30 -0.44 -21.19
N ILE A 868 -27.51 0.62 -20.41
CA ILE A 868 -28.59 1.60 -20.63
C ILE A 868 -28.49 2.26 -22.01
N ASN A 869 -27.26 2.46 -22.46
CA ASN A 869 -26.88 3.05 -23.74
C ASN A 869 -26.14 2.02 -24.63
N GLY A 870 -26.16 0.74 -24.27
CA GLY A 870 -25.61 -0.35 -25.08
C GLY A 870 -26.43 -0.62 -26.34
N PHE A 871 -25.85 -1.36 -27.27
CA PHE A 871 -26.47 -1.68 -28.57
C PHE A 871 -26.60 -3.19 -28.74
N GLU A 872 -27.73 -3.64 -29.27
CA GLU A 872 -27.89 -5.00 -29.78
C GLU A 872 -28.03 -4.98 -31.30
N GLY A 873 -27.26 -5.81 -32.00
CA GLY A 873 -27.46 -5.99 -33.43
C GLY A 873 -26.46 -6.92 -34.11
N ALA A 874 -26.65 -7.09 -35.42
CA ALA A 874 -25.74 -7.88 -36.25
C ALA A 874 -24.41 -7.13 -36.43
N MET A 875 -23.31 -7.83 -36.23
CA MET A 875 -21.96 -7.31 -36.40
C MET A 875 -21.46 -7.70 -37.79
N ASP A 876 -21.64 -6.80 -38.75
CA ASP A 876 -21.24 -7.03 -40.13
C ASP A 876 -19.76 -6.69 -40.30
N PHE A 877 -18.88 -7.69 -40.11
CA PHE A 877 -17.44 -7.59 -40.34
C PHE A 877 -17.09 -7.61 -41.84
N LEU A 878 -15.97 -6.98 -42.24
CA LEU A 878 -15.51 -6.93 -43.63
C LEU A 878 -15.18 -8.32 -44.20
N ASP A 879 -14.33 -9.08 -43.51
CA ASP A 879 -14.03 -10.48 -43.87
C ASP A 879 -13.52 -11.26 -42.64
N LEU A 880 -14.47 -11.69 -41.80
CA LEU A 880 -14.16 -12.50 -40.62
C LEU A 880 -13.40 -13.79 -40.97
N SER A 881 -13.64 -14.38 -42.14
CA SER A 881 -12.99 -15.63 -42.54
C SER A 881 -11.51 -15.45 -42.89
N ALA A 882 -11.12 -14.23 -43.26
CA ALA A 882 -9.74 -13.83 -43.51
C ALA A 882 -9.06 -13.21 -42.28
N GLY A 883 -9.75 -13.10 -41.13
CA GLY A 883 -9.26 -12.39 -39.94
C GLY A 883 -9.35 -10.87 -40.06
N ASP A 884 -10.25 -10.33 -40.89
CA ASP A 884 -10.52 -8.90 -40.97
C ASP A 884 -11.76 -8.55 -40.14
N TRP A 885 -11.51 -8.12 -38.90
CA TRP A 885 -12.53 -7.76 -37.91
C TRP A 885 -13.00 -6.30 -37.99
N HIS A 886 -12.64 -5.55 -39.03
CA HIS A 886 -13.21 -4.22 -39.23
C HIS A 886 -14.70 -4.32 -39.55
N LEU A 887 -15.49 -3.38 -39.06
CA LEU A 887 -16.91 -3.29 -39.38
C LEU A 887 -17.13 -2.73 -40.80
N THR A 888 -18.10 -3.30 -41.52
CA THR A 888 -18.56 -2.79 -42.81
C THR A 888 -19.25 -1.43 -42.66
N THR A 889 -19.24 -0.64 -43.73
CA THR A 889 -20.01 0.61 -43.79
C THR A 889 -21.50 0.32 -43.61
N GLY A 890 -22.11 0.88 -42.56
CA GLY A 890 -23.51 0.69 -42.22
C GLY A 890 -23.78 -0.34 -41.12
N SER A 891 -22.75 -1.00 -40.59
CA SER A 891 -22.85 -1.80 -39.37
C SER A 891 -23.35 -0.92 -38.21
N VAL A 892 -24.15 -1.51 -37.32
CA VAL A 892 -24.73 -0.82 -36.16
C VAL A 892 -23.69 -0.37 -35.13
N GLY A 893 -22.47 -0.90 -35.20
CA GLY A 893 -21.36 -0.53 -34.33
C GLY A 893 -20.55 0.69 -34.77
N ILE A 894 -20.87 1.29 -35.91
CA ILE A 894 -20.19 2.49 -36.43
C ILE A 894 -20.79 3.75 -35.79
N ASP A 895 -19.94 4.64 -35.26
CA ASP A 895 -20.29 5.96 -34.69
C ASP A 895 -21.30 5.95 -33.52
N VAL A 896 -21.41 4.82 -32.81
CA VAL A 896 -22.36 4.65 -31.68
C VAL A 896 -21.71 4.68 -30.30
N GLY A 897 -20.39 4.53 -30.22
CA GLY A 897 -19.64 4.56 -28.96
C GLY A 897 -19.53 5.97 -28.36
N ILE A 898 -19.09 6.02 -27.11
CA ILE A 898 -18.75 7.28 -26.42
C ILE A 898 -17.29 7.67 -26.67
N ASP A 899 -17.02 8.98 -26.68
CA ASP A 899 -15.66 9.51 -26.70
C ASP A 899 -14.97 9.32 -25.35
N LEU A 900 -13.90 8.51 -25.33
CA LEU A 900 -13.07 8.21 -24.16
C LEU A 900 -11.75 9.03 -24.21
N GLY A 901 -11.75 10.13 -24.96
CA GLY A 901 -10.61 11.04 -25.08
C GLY A 901 -9.46 10.38 -25.85
N VAL A 902 -8.30 10.26 -25.20
CA VAL A 902 -7.07 9.77 -25.86
C VAL A 902 -7.20 8.36 -26.43
N ILE A 903 -8.10 7.52 -25.89
CA ILE A 903 -8.35 6.17 -26.42
C ILE A 903 -8.97 6.22 -27.84
N ASN A 904 -9.65 7.31 -28.19
CA ASN A 904 -10.28 7.54 -29.48
C ASN A 904 -9.41 8.36 -30.46
N ALA A 905 -8.23 8.84 -30.04
CA ALA A 905 -7.47 9.89 -30.74
C ALA A 905 -7.07 9.60 -32.19
N ASP A 906 -7.01 8.33 -32.61
CA ASP A 906 -6.68 7.93 -33.99
C ASP A 906 -7.90 7.78 -34.92
N TYR A 907 -9.12 8.09 -34.43
CA TYR A 907 -10.38 7.83 -35.15
C TYR A 907 -11.34 9.03 -35.21
N THR A 908 -10.91 10.24 -34.83
CA THR A 908 -11.68 11.49 -35.00
C THR A 908 -11.36 12.24 -36.28
#